data_AF-A0A255EF85-F1
#
_entry.id   AF-A0A255EF85-F1
#
_cell.length_a   1.000
_cell.length_b   1.000
_cell.length_c   1.000
_cell.angle_alpha   90.00
_cell.angle_beta   90.00
_cell.angle_gamma   90.00
#
_symmetry.space_group_name_H-M   'P 1'
#
loop_
_entity.id
_entity.type
_entity.pdbx_description
1 polymer ?
#
loop_
_entity_poly.entity_id
_entity_poly.type
_entity_poly.pdbx_seq_one_letter_code
_entity_poly.pdbx_strand_id
1 'polypeptide(L)'
;MNTSVEETPTGDTATADQPVRAGRWSDTLPAFIGGRLGRWGRRGEHAGVWFDPMRWVLLAATIIWLWAVTRQEKCQLPGSDVFRDGCYSDIPKLYLDRDMVNQAPMSQTPFEYPALTVAYVELNRQLTALFSVFLPGTPGPEARALEMSNLFLGITAVTLFALFLGLVWSMARTTRGRGWDTMMVAASPLVALTGLINWDLLAVCLTSLALLAWSRRSPWLAGLLLGLATAAKLYPLLILGPLLLLCLRGGRMKAYGWTVLGAAVGWLAGNISYLVLNFEGWLYFWTFNEGRGPDFGSLWQAMTLQGQAIANLNGLAIGLMVAACIGIAALVLFAPQRPRLAQVAFLVVVAMCLINKVYSPQYVLWLLPLAVAARPKLRDVAMWQVAEAIYWVAIWHYLANWSDPDLGQFVIDTYSLAIVIRVAAQLWFAGLVVRDILQPIHDPVRIPPAHDRGRLIDDPAGGVLDGAADVGWFTRLRTGALQSFAIPGTRAYDRINDVTTVRWPAATAVPWQTVPGYTLTRDPWTRRGLQSVLLAWIGSRGLIVAILVVMGLITGSSIGTMLTYWDVQHFFVIAQEGYADPKEMAFFPGLPMIMGALAQIGIPMLVTGLVLSLVGSAAAALALLRLGGPVAATMWLFAPVAVFTVVPYTESLFCALAFWAWERARADRWMPAAILAALACTVRVSGLFLVGALGIMALTWAAVQWRERLLKLLWLALPIAVIAAYVIYLHGLTGSWTAWFSAQEAGWNRGFHWPWEAFANTWQAIQPGAYADRDGWVWIFRAEMLAWLAGIAVTVWCLRRKMWAEASWVAVQVLAFALSFWFQSVPRAVLLWFPFWMMMASFWERKPRDRDAAEVQLWSKRALIVLGLFVMMWWTRQFFMGGWAS
;
A
#
# COMPACT_ATOMS: atom_id res chain seq x y z
N MET A 1 74.73 -32.17 12.74
CA MET A 1 75.79 -31.19 12.99
C MET A 1 75.28 -30.21 14.03
N ASN A 2 76.01 -30.03 15.14
CA ASN A 2 75.94 -28.80 15.94
C ASN A 2 76.40 -27.65 15.02
N THR A 3 76.09 -26.37 15.20
CA THR A 3 75.90 -25.51 16.38
C THR A 3 74.92 -24.37 15.99
N SER A 4 74.34 -23.49 16.81
CA SER A 4 74.53 -23.09 18.23
C SER A 4 73.43 -22.06 18.61
N VAL A 5 72.99 -22.03 19.88
CA VAL A 5 72.80 -20.79 20.72
C VAL A 5 71.69 -19.79 20.29
N GLU A 6 70.87 -19.12 21.11
CA GLU A 6 70.53 -19.04 22.56
C GLU A 6 69.15 -18.30 22.64
N GLU A 7 68.24 -18.46 23.62
CA GLU A 7 68.17 -19.41 24.74
C GLU A 7 66.71 -19.64 25.27
N THR A 8 66.45 -19.44 26.58
CA THR A 8 65.29 -19.88 27.39
C THR A 8 64.46 -18.71 28.02
N PRO A 9 63.38 -18.97 28.80
CA PRO A 9 62.28 -18.01 29.02
C PRO A 9 62.15 -17.39 30.41
N THR A 10 61.45 -16.26 30.46
CA THR A 10 60.60 -15.78 31.57
C THR A 10 59.35 -15.14 30.94
N GLY A 11 58.13 -15.17 31.48
CA GLY A 11 57.74 -15.37 32.87
C GLY A 11 57.53 -14.02 33.54
N ASP A 12 56.41 -13.34 33.28
CA ASP A 12 56.08 -12.14 34.05
C ASP A 12 54.59 -11.85 34.27
N THR A 13 54.39 -11.32 35.47
CA THR A 13 53.27 -10.81 36.25
C THR A 13 51.95 -10.35 35.58
N ALA A 14 50.86 -10.68 36.29
CA ALA A 14 49.56 -10.04 36.09
C ALA A 14 49.56 -8.59 36.60
N THR A 15 49.24 -7.63 35.73
CA THR A 15 48.99 -6.25 36.12
C THR A 15 47.51 -6.05 36.49
N ALA A 16 47.27 -5.53 37.69
CA ALA A 16 45.94 -5.18 38.16
C ALA A 16 45.51 -3.83 37.56
N ASP A 17 44.50 -3.85 36.68
CA ASP A 17 43.97 -2.64 36.08
C ASP A 17 43.03 -1.91 37.06
N GLN A 18 43.32 -0.65 37.35
CA GLN A 18 42.60 0.15 38.35
C GLN A 18 41.24 0.64 37.83
N PRO A 19 40.24 0.84 38.71
CA PRO A 19 38.94 1.36 38.30
C PRO A 19 39.01 2.85 37.95
N VAL A 20 38.79 3.19 36.68
CA VAL A 20 38.64 4.59 36.23
C VAL A 20 37.41 5.22 36.91
N ARG A 21 37.65 6.04 37.92
CA ARG A 21 36.66 6.97 38.48
C ARG A 21 36.47 8.15 37.52
N ALA A 22 35.37 8.17 36.79
CA ALA A 22 34.79 9.39 36.24
C ALA A 22 33.50 9.68 37.03
N GLY A 23 33.49 10.77 37.81
CA GLY A 23 32.35 11.11 38.67
C GLY A 23 31.37 12.08 38.02
N ARG A 24 30.07 11.85 38.24
CA ARG A 24 29.04 12.90 38.30
C ARG A 24 27.95 12.52 39.31
N TRP A 25 27.51 13.51 40.09
CA TRP A 25 26.51 13.35 41.16
C TRP A 25 25.06 13.25 40.65
N SER A 26 24.84 12.64 39.48
CA SER A 26 23.52 12.48 38.83
C SER A 26 22.95 11.06 38.92
N ASP A 27 23.77 10.06 39.24
CA ASP A 27 23.45 8.66 38.91
C ASP A 27 22.85 7.87 40.09
N THR A 28 22.80 8.46 41.28
CA THR A 28 22.36 7.80 42.52
C THR A 28 20.84 7.72 42.70
N LEU A 29 20.06 8.65 42.14
CA LEU A 29 18.59 8.60 42.19
C LEU A 29 17.96 7.69 41.10
N PRO A 30 18.37 7.76 39.82
CA PRO A 30 17.79 6.92 38.76
C PRO A 30 18.04 5.42 38.93
N ALA A 31 19.15 5.05 39.60
CA ALA A 31 19.53 3.66 39.85
C ALA A 31 18.55 2.92 40.79
N PHE A 32 17.85 3.65 41.67
CA PHE A 32 16.89 3.08 42.63
C PHE A 32 15.57 2.67 41.96
N ILE A 33 15.13 3.42 40.94
CA ILE A 33 13.82 3.25 40.30
C ILE A 33 13.91 2.44 38.98
N GLY A 34 15.04 2.47 38.25
CA GLY A 34 15.13 1.89 36.90
C GLY A 34 15.95 0.61 36.71
N GLY A 35 16.74 0.15 37.69
CA GLY A 35 17.97 -0.61 37.38
C GLY A 35 18.04 -2.13 37.61
N ARG A 36 16.99 -2.81 38.11
CA ARG A 36 17.16 -4.20 38.64
C ARG A 36 16.15 -5.30 38.25
N LEU A 37 14.98 -5.01 37.67
CA LEU A 37 13.96 -6.05 37.35
C LEU A 37 14.48 -7.16 36.41
N GLY A 38 15.26 -6.82 35.38
CA GLY A 38 15.80 -7.80 34.42
C GLY A 38 16.76 -8.85 35.01
N ARG A 39 17.31 -8.64 36.22
CA ARG A 39 18.17 -9.64 36.90
C ARG A 39 17.39 -10.75 37.61
N TRP A 40 16.15 -10.47 38.02
CA TRP A 40 15.32 -11.45 38.74
C TRP A 40 14.52 -12.35 37.79
N GLY A 41 14.20 -11.87 36.59
CA GLY A 41 13.37 -12.59 35.62
C GLY A 41 13.89 -13.94 35.11
N ARG A 42 15.19 -14.24 35.25
CA ARG A 42 15.75 -15.58 34.98
C ARG A 42 16.12 -16.39 36.22
N ARG A 43 16.16 -15.78 37.42
CA ARG A 43 16.24 -16.58 38.66
C ARG A 43 14.90 -17.24 38.97
N GLY A 44 13.78 -16.60 38.59
CA GLY A 44 12.44 -17.09 38.91
C GLY A 44 12.05 -18.45 38.31
N GLU A 45 12.50 -18.76 37.08
CA GLU A 45 12.22 -20.07 36.44
C GLU A 45 12.94 -21.26 37.12
N HIS A 46 13.89 -20.99 38.05
CA HIS A 46 14.62 -22.02 38.81
C HIS A 46 14.58 -21.82 40.35
N ALA A 47 13.99 -20.73 40.85
CA ALA A 47 13.92 -20.40 42.29
C ALA A 47 12.59 -20.84 42.96
N GLY A 48 11.79 -21.67 42.29
CA GLY A 48 10.56 -22.23 42.83
C GLY A 48 9.30 -21.38 42.60
N VAL A 49 8.18 -21.92 43.05
CA VAL A 49 6.81 -21.57 42.66
C VAL A 49 6.42 -20.10 42.92
N TRP A 50 7.10 -19.41 43.85
CA TRP A 50 6.82 -18.01 44.22
C TRP A 50 7.42 -16.97 43.27
N PHE A 51 8.41 -17.33 42.44
CA PHE A 51 9.10 -16.40 41.54
C PHE A 51 8.67 -16.52 40.08
N ASP A 52 7.62 -17.32 39.79
CA ASP A 52 6.96 -17.35 38.48
C ASP A 52 6.34 -15.97 38.17
N PRO A 53 6.77 -15.27 37.09
CA PRO A 53 6.23 -13.97 36.73
C PRO A 53 4.72 -14.00 36.49
N MET A 54 4.18 -15.12 36.00
CA MET A 54 2.78 -15.22 35.57
C MET A 54 1.79 -14.94 36.71
N ARG A 55 2.09 -15.42 37.93
CA ARG A 55 1.22 -15.25 39.11
C ARG A 55 1.07 -13.78 39.49
N TRP A 56 2.18 -13.07 39.59
CA TRP A 56 2.22 -11.65 39.94
C TRP A 56 1.63 -10.77 38.84
N VAL A 57 1.89 -11.12 37.59
CA VAL A 57 1.35 -10.44 36.41
C VAL A 57 -0.18 -10.61 36.33
N LEU A 58 -0.73 -11.82 36.59
CA LEU A 58 -2.17 -12.03 36.67
C LEU A 58 -2.80 -11.32 37.89
N LEU A 59 -2.14 -11.32 39.06
CA LEU A 59 -2.62 -10.60 40.24
C LEU A 59 -2.69 -9.07 39.99
N ALA A 60 -1.66 -8.49 39.37
CA ALA A 60 -1.67 -7.08 38.98
C ALA A 60 -2.78 -6.77 37.97
N ALA A 61 -2.98 -7.66 36.99
CA ALA A 61 -4.09 -7.54 36.03
C ALA A 61 -5.46 -7.61 36.71
N THR A 62 -5.64 -8.43 37.74
CA THR A 62 -6.87 -8.45 38.55
C THR A 62 -7.05 -7.14 39.32
N ILE A 63 -6.01 -6.63 39.97
CA ILE A 63 -6.07 -5.39 40.77
C ILE A 63 -6.38 -4.18 39.87
N ILE A 64 -5.73 -4.05 38.71
CA ILE A 64 -5.98 -2.94 37.79
C ILE A 64 -7.40 -3.02 37.20
N TRP A 65 -7.93 -4.23 36.98
CA TRP A 65 -9.28 -4.43 36.49
C TRP A 65 -10.34 -4.10 37.54
N LEU A 66 -10.11 -4.49 38.80
CA LEU A 66 -10.98 -4.10 39.90
C LEU A 66 -11.05 -2.58 40.03
N TRP A 67 -9.93 -1.85 39.86
CA TRP A 67 -9.96 -0.39 39.79
C TRP A 67 -10.75 0.15 38.58
N ALA A 68 -10.67 -0.52 37.42
CA ALA A 68 -11.50 -0.19 36.26
C ALA A 68 -13.00 -0.28 36.57
N VAL A 69 -13.41 -1.35 37.28
CA VAL A 69 -14.79 -1.62 37.67
C VAL A 69 -15.27 -0.65 38.75
N THR A 70 -14.50 -0.42 39.81
CA THR A 70 -14.91 0.52 40.89
C THR A 70 -15.04 1.96 40.39
N ARG A 71 -14.29 2.36 39.34
CA ARG A 71 -14.49 3.65 38.66
C ARG A 71 -15.90 3.80 38.06
N GLN A 72 -16.51 2.70 37.61
CA GLN A 72 -17.83 2.73 36.96
C GLN A 72 -19.00 2.90 37.94
N GLU A 73 -18.83 2.55 39.22
CA GLU A 73 -19.92 2.54 40.23
C GLU A 73 -20.64 3.88 40.34
N LYS A 74 -19.91 5.00 40.27
CA LYS A 74 -20.50 6.35 40.31
C LYS A 74 -21.48 6.62 39.17
N CYS A 75 -21.17 6.14 37.96
CA CYS A 75 -21.99 6.32 36.76
C CYS A 75 -23.23 5.42 36.71
N GLN A 76 -23.40 4.52 37.68
CA GLN A 76 -24.57 3.63 37.77
C GLN A 76 -25.69 4.22 38.63
N LEU A 77 -25.44 5.37 39.26
CA LEU A 77 -26.38 6.08 40.12
C LEU A 77 -27.26 7.04 39.31
N PRO A 78 -28.57 7.15 39.59
CA PRO A 78 -29.44 8.13 38.93
C PRO A 78 -28.91 9.56 39.07
N GLY A 79 -28.85 10.29 37.94
CA GLY A 79 -28.42 11.69 37.91
C GLY A 79 -26.90 11.94 37.89
N SER A 80 -26.07 10.91 37.77
CA SER A 80 -24.61 11.06 37.62
C SER A 80 -24.23 11.75 36.30
N ASP A 81 -23.28 12.68 36.32
CA ASP A 81 -22.67 13.24 35.11
C ASP A 81 -21.48 12.36 34.69
N VAL A 82 -21.72 11.54 33.66
CA VAL A 82 -20.77 10.53 33.18
C VAL A 82 -19.44 11.08 32.70
N PHE A 83 -19.41 12.36 32.28
CA PHE A 83 -18.19 13.04 31.84
C PHE A 83 -17.49 13.68 33.04
N ARG A 84 -18.22 14.38 33.91
CA ARG A 84 -17.65 15.05 35.09
C ARG A 84 -17.09 14.06 36.12
N ASP A 85 -17.73 12.91 36.31
CA ASP A 85 -17.21 11.81 37.14
C ASP A 85 -16.16 10.93 36.43
N GLY A 86 -15.89 11.17 35.14
CA GLY A 86 -14.86 10.46 34.37
C GLY A 86 -15.13 8.96 34.20
N CYS A 87 -16.41 8.55 34.18
CA CYS A 87 -16.83 7.16 34.10
C CYS A 87 -17.65 6.80 32.85
N TYR A 88 -17.77 7.69 31.86
CA TYR A 88 -18.34 7.42 30.54
C TYR A 88 -17.89 6.07 29.92
N SER A 89 -18.86 5.39 29.30
CA SER A 89 -18.68 4.13 28.58
C SER A 89 -19.72 4.00 27.48
N ASP A 90 -19.31 3.55 26.29
CA ASP A 90 -20.20 3.20 25.18
C ASP A 90 -21.10 2.00 25.54
N ILE A 91 -20.68 1.16 26.50
CA ILE A 91 -21.31 -0.13 26.82
C ILE A 91 -22.75 0.08 27.33
N PRO A 92 -23.02 0.79 28.45
CA PRO A 92 -24.38 1.07 28.89
C PRO A 92 -25.09 2.09 28.00
N LYS A 93 -24.34 3.01 27.37
CA LYS A 93 -24.90 4.08 26.53
C LYS A 93 -25.54 3.53 25.25
N LEU A 94 -24.83 2.71 24.48
CA LEU A 94 -25.36 2.08 23.27
C LEU A 94 -26.41 1.01 23.57
N TYR A 95 -26.33 0.34 24.73
CA TYR A 95 -27.38 -0.60 25.16
C TYR A 95 -28.75 0.08 25.25
N LEU A 96 -28.79 1.29 25.84
CA LEU A 96 -29.99 2.12 25.93
C LEU A 96 -30.33 2.78 24.58
N ASP A 97 -29.37 3.46 23.94
CA ASP A 97 -29.58 4.24 22.71
C ASP A 97 -29.93 3.40 21.46
N ARG A 98 -29.76 2.07 21.51
CA ARG A 98 -30.11 1.14 20.42
C ARG A 98 -31.27 0.20 20.79
N ASP A 99 -31.91 0.43 21.94
CA ASP A 99 -32.98 -0.41 22.51
C ASP A 99 -32.61 -1.91 22.55
N MET A 100 -31.39 -2.22 23.01
CA MET A 100 -30.89 -3.60 23.07
C MET A 100 -31.61 -4.47 24.11
N VAL A 101 -32.50 -3.89 24.91
CA VAL A 101 -33.46 -4.62 25.74
C VAL A 101 -34.37 -5.47 24.84
N ASN A 102 -34.92 -4.89 23.77
CA ASN A 102 -35.94 -5.52 22.93
C ASN A 102 -35.38 -6.15 21.65
N GLN A 103 -34.27 -5.64 21.10
CA GLN A 103 -33.74 -6.10 19.80
C GLN A 103 -32.24 -6.41 19.82
N ALA A 104 -31.79 -7.19 18.82
CA ALA A 104 -30.38 -7.49 18.63
C ALA A 104 -29.68 -6.36 17.84
N PRO A 105 -28.43 -6.01 18.13
CA PRO A 105 -27.69 -5.04 17.34
C PRO A 105 -27.49 -5.56 15.90
N MET A 106 -27.58 -4.66 14.91
CA MET A 106 -27.66 -4.99 13.48
C MET A 106 -28.87 -5.85 13.04
N SER A 107 -29.95 -5.98 13.84
CA SER A 107 -31.20 -6.57 13.33
C SER A 107 -32.13 -5.54 12.68
N GLN A 108 -32.36 -4.42 13.37
CA GLN A 108 -33.19 -3.30 12.89
C GLN A 108 -32.50 -1.95 13.08
N THR A 109 -31.58 -1.85 14.06
CA THR A 109 -30.80 -0.64 14.35
C THR A 109 -29.39 -0.75 13.75
N PRO A 110 -28.88 0.31 13.09
CA PRO A 110 -27.48 0.41 12.72
C PRO A 110 -26.55 0.36 13.95
N PHE A 111 -25.34 -0.17 13.77
CA PHE A 111 -24.37 -0.33 14.85
C PHE A 111 -22.94 -0.03 14.35
N GLU A 112 -22.20 0.80 15.06
CA GLU A 112 -20.97 1.47 14.59
C GLU A 112 -19.71 0.58 14.64
N TYR A 113 -19.87 -0.71 14.96
CA TYR A 113 -18.79 -1.65 15.23
C TYR A 113 -18.75 -2.81 14.21
N PRO A 114 -17.56 -3.40 13.93
CA PRO A 114 -17.43 -4.54 13.03
C PRO A 114 -18.18 -5.80 13.46
N ALA A 115 -18.54 -6.63 12.49
CA ALA A 115 -19.35 -7.85 12.62
C ALA A 115 -18.98 -8.77 13.80
N LEU A 116 -17.68 -9.07 14.04
CA LEU A 116 -17.29 -9.95 15.15
C LEU A 116 -17.48 -9.28 16.52
N THR A 117 -17.32 -7.96 16.59
CA THR A 117 -17.64 -7.19 17.80
C THR A 117 -19.15 -7.16 18.02
N VAL A 118 -19.98 -7.05 16.97
CA VAL A 118 -21.44 -7.15 17.11
C VAL A 118 -21.88 -8.53 17.60
N ALA A 119 -21.30 -9.61 17.08
CA ALA A 119 -21.56 -10.96 17.59
C ALA A 119 -21.17 -11.13 19.07
N TYR A 120 -20.07 -10.49 19.50
CA TYR A 120 -19.65 -10.46 20.90
C TYR A 120 -20.59 -9.62 21.78
N VAL A 121 -21.07 -8.48 21.27
CA VAL A 121 -22.07 -7.64 21.95
C VAL A 121 -23.39 -8.39 22.12
N GLU A 122 -23.86 -9.10 21.08
CA GLU A 122 -25.06 -9.94 21.14
C GLU A 122 -24.91 -11.07 22.17
N LEU A 123 -23.75 -11.73 22.25
CA LEU A 123 -23.48 -12.73 23.29
C LEU A 123 -23.63 -12.14 24.71
N ASN A 124 -23.07 -10.95 24.96
CA ASN A 124 -23.21 -10.28 26.26
C ASN A 124 -24.67 -9.86 26.53
N ARG A 125 -25.43 -9.48 25.50
CA ARG A 125 -26.86 -9.13 25.57
C ARG A 125 -27.72 -10.34 25.93
N GLN A 126 -27.46 -11.50 25.32
CA GLN A 126 -28.13 -12.77 25.66
C GLN A 126 -27.81 -13.24 27.08
N LEU A 127 -26.56 -13.09 27.53
CA LEU A 127 -26.19 -13.35 28.93
C LEU A 127 -26.91 -12.39 29.88
N THR A 128 -27.09 -11.12 29.51
CA THR A 128 -27.87 -10.15 30.31
C THR A 128 -29.33 -10.59 30.45
N ALA A 129 -29.96 -11.00 29.35
CA ALA A 129 -31.31 -11.54 29.40
C ALA A 129 -31.40 -12.77 30.32
N LEU A 130 -30.44 -13.70 30.25
CA LEU A 130 -30.37 -14.91 31.09
C LEU A 130 -30.21 -14.57 32.58
N PHE A 131 -29.34 -13.63 32.94
CA PHE A 131 -29.09 -13.25 34.35
C PHE A 131 -30.08 -12.20 34.88
N SER A 132 -30.93 -11.59 34.03
CA SER A 132 -31.91 -10.57 34.44
C SER A 132 -32.96 -11.06 35.45
N VAL A 133 -33.11 -12.38 35.60
CA VAL A 133 -33.97 -13.04 36.60
C VAL A 133 -33.50 -12.80 38.05
N PHE A 134 -32.23 -12.45 38.25
CA PHE A 134 -31.66 -12.14 39.57
C PHE A 134 -31.74 -10.65 39.94
N LEU A 135 -32.21 -9.80 39.02
CA LEU A 135 -32.41 -8.38 39.31
C LEU A 135 -33.68 -8.17 40.17
N PRO A 136 -33.70 -7.14 41.03
CA PRO A 136 -34.92 -6.73 41.72
C PRO A 136 -36.05 -6.43 40.73
N GLY A 137 -37.30 -6.69 41.15
CA GLY A 137 -38.48 -6.30 40.37
C GLY A 137 -38.83 -4.83 40.60
N THR A 138 -37.94 -3.89 40.28
CA THR A 138 -38.20 -2.46 40.51
C THR A 138 -39.38 -1.96 39.66
N PRO A 139 -40.33 -1.19 40.24
CA PRO A 139 -41.42 -0.62 39.47
C PRO A 139 -40.94 0.56 38.61
N GLY A 140 -41.26 0.53 37.31
CA GLY A 140 -41.05 1.64 36.38
C GLY A 140 -40.15 1.28 35.19
N PRO A 141 -40.50 1.66 33.96
CA PRO A 141 -39.77 1.24 32.76
C PRO A 141 -38.34 1.80 32.70
N GLU A 142 -38.14 3.07 33.11
CA GLU A 142 -36.83 3.72 33.11
C GLU A 142 -35.87 3.11 34.13
N ALA A 143 -36.35 2.87 35.36
CA ALA A 143 -35.58 2.19 36.41
C ALA A 143 -35.17 0.79 35.95
N ARG A 144 -36.11 0.04 35.34
CA ARG A 144 -35.84 -1.30 34.81
C ARG A 144 -34.83 -1.30 33.66
N ALA A 145 -34.89 -0.32 32.75
CA ALA A 145 -33.93 -0.16 31.67
C ALA A 145 -32.52 0.16 32.20
N LEU A 146 -32.41 1.01 33.22
CA LEU A 146 -31.14 1.33 33.87
C LEU A 146 -30.52 0.11 34.57
N GLU A 147 -31.32 -0.69 35.30
CA GLU A 147 -30.85 -1.95 35.89
C GLU A 147 -30.32 -2.94 34.85
N MET A 148 -31.05 -3.12 33.74
CA MET A 148 -30.64 -4.00 32.64
C MET A 148 -29.34 -3.52 31.99
N SER A 149 -29.18 -2.20 31.81
CA SER A 149 -27.95 -1.58 31.30
C SER A 149 -26.76 -1.77 32.25
N ASN A 150 -26.98 -1.60 33.56
CA ASN A 150 -25.97 -1.86 34.59
C ASN A 150 -25.56 -3.34 34.65
N LEU A 151 -26.51 -4.28 34.49
CA LEU A 151 -26.22 -5.72 34.39
C LEU A 151 -25.42 -6.03 33.11
N PHE A 152 -25.78 -5.43 31.99
CA PHE A 152 -25.06 -5.59 30.71
C PHE A 152 -23.62 -5.06 30.80
N LEU A 153 -23.41 -3.92 31.46
CA LEU A 153 -22.07 -3.40 31.79
C LEU A 153 -21.30 -4.39 32.70
N GLY A 154 -21.93 -4.93 33.74
CA GLY A 154 -21.31 -5.91 34.64
C GLY A 154 -20.87 -7.20 33.93
N ILE A 155 -21.74 -7.78 33.10
CA ILE A 155 -21.43 -8.97 32.29
C ILE A 155 -20.34 -8.67 31.28
N THR A 156 -20.43 -7.54 30.58
CA THR A 156 -19.40 -7.09 29.65
C THR A 156 -18.06 -6.87 30.36
N ALA A 157 -18.05 -6.35 31.58
CA ALA A 157 -16.83 -6.19 32.37
C ALA A 157 -16.20 -7.54 32.74
N VAL A 158 -16.99 -8.58 33.05
CA VAL A 158 -16.46 -9.93 33.32
C VAL A 158 -15.89 -10.58 32.04
N THR A 159 -16.54 -10.43 30.90
CA THR A 159 -16.07 -11.01 29.64
C THR A 159 -14.85 -10.26 29.07
N LEU A 160 -14.82 -8.93 29.17
CA LEU A 160 -13.64 -8.13 28.86
C LEU A 160 -12.46 -8.41 29.82
N PHE A 161 -12.73 -8.72 31.11
CA PHE A 161 -11.69 -9.16 32.03
C PHE A 161 -11.01 -10.46 31.57
N ALA A 162 -11.79 -11.46 31.15
CA ALA A 162 -11.26 -12.71 30.61
C ALA A 162 -10.39 -12.46 29.37
N LEU A 163 -10.79 -11.53 28.49
CA LEU A 163 -9.99 -11.11 27.34
C LEU A 163 -8.72 -10.35 27.76
N PHE A 164 -8.75 -9.53 28.80
CA PHE A 164 -7.58 -8.86 29.36
C PHE A 164 -6.58 -9.84 30.00
N LEU A 165 -7.07 -10.84 30.75
CA LEU A 165 -6.24 -11.94 31.24
C LEU A 165 -5.63 -12.76 30.08
N GLY A 166 -6.40 -12.99 29.01
CA GLY A 166 -5.91 -13.63 27.78
C GLY A 166 -4.81 -12.83 27.07
N LEU A 167 -4.97 -11.51 26.97
CA LEU A 167 -3.97 -10.57 26.47
C LEU A 167 -2.67 -10.69 27.27
N VAL A 168 -2.76 -10.51 28.58
CA VAL A 168 -1.64 -10.55 29.53
C VAL A 168 -0.94 -11.92 29.49
N TRP A 169 -1.69 -13.02 29.52
CA TRP A 169 -1.15 -14.37 29.38
C TRP A 169 -0.42 -14.55 28.04
N SER A 170 -1.00 -14.07 26.93
CA SER A 170 -0.42 -14.25 25.60
C SER A 170 0.91 -13.50 25.45
N MET A 171 1.02 -12.28 25.98
CA MET A 171 2.25 -11.51 26.01
C MET A 171 3.34 -12.19 26.84
N ALA A 172 3.01 -12.61 28.07
CA ALA A 172 3.95 -13.31 28.94
C ALA A 172 4.45 -14.64 28.33
N ARG A 173 3.66 -15.26 27.44
CA ARG A 173 4.02 -16.49 26.70
C ARG A 173 4.69 -16.24 25.33
N THR A 174 4.69 -15.01 24.83
CA THR A 174 5.24 -14.65 23.51
C THR A 174 6.77 -14.63 23.53
N THR A 175 7.37 -14.05 24.58
CA THR A 175 8.84 -13.92 24.73
C THR A 175 9.32 -14.70 25.96
N ARG A 176 9.97 -15.86 25.72
CA ARG A 176 10.48 -16.74 26.80
C ARG A 176 11.51 -16.02 27.69
N GLY A 177 11.46 -16.27 29.01
CA GLY A 177 12.39 -15.68 29.99
C GLY A 177 12.25 -14.17 30.19
N ARG A 178 11.18 -13.53 29.70
CA ARG A 178 10.91 -12.09 29.86
C ARG A 178 9.49 -11.77 30.36
N GLY A 179 8.82 -12.72 31.03
CA GLY A 179 7.44 -12.57 31.50
C GLY A 179 7.17 -11.29 32.31
N TRP A 180 8.15 -10.83 33.10
CA TRP A 180 8.07 -9.59 33.89
C TRP A 180 7.88 -8.30 33.07
N ASP A 181 8.28 -8.26 31.79
CA ASP A 181 8.03 -7.10 30.94
C ASP A 181 6.51 -6.86 30.77
N THR A 182 5.72 -7.93 30.82
CA THR A 182 4.25 -7.90 30.77
C THR A 182 3.61 -7.19 31.95
N MET A 183 4.33 -7.04 33.08
CA MET A 183 3.85 -6.24 34.22
C MET A 183 3.54 -4.79 33.81
N MET A 184 4.23 -4.24 32.79
CA MET A 184 3.96 -2.89 32.27
C MET A 184 2.59 -2.76 31.58
N VAL A 185 1.99 -3.88 31.14
CA VAL A 185 0.62 -3.94 30.60
C VAL A 185 -0.36 -4.30 31.70
N ALA A 186 -0.04 -5.29 32.53
CA ALA A 186 -0.90 -5.78 33.60
C ALA A 186 -1.14 -4.75 34.73
N ALA A 187 -0.18 -3.86 35.00
CA ALA A 187 -0.31 -2.77 35.97
C ALA A 187 -0.49 -1.39 35.28
N SER A 188 -0.92 -1.37 34.01
CA SER A 188 -1.08 -0.14 33.24
C SER A 188 -2.28 0.68 33.73
N PRO A 189 -2.11 1.94 34.18
CA PRO A 189 -3.25 2.78 34.54
C PRO A 189 -4.20 3.00 33.35
N LEU A 190 -3.69 2.98 32.11
CA LEU A 190 -4.52 3.12 30.92
C LEU A 190 -5.57 2.00 30.78
N VAL A 191 -5.29 0.79 31.29
CA VAL A 191 -6.29 -0.29 31.30
C VAL A 191 -7.46 0.07 32.23
N ALA A 192 -7.22 0.63 33.41
CA ALA A 192 -8.29 1.05 34.30
C ALA A 192 -9.09 2.26 33.76
N LEU A 193 -8.38 3.21 33.14
CA LEU A 193 -8.97 4.40 32.55
C LEU A 193 -9.78 4.11 31.28
N THR A 194 -9.37 3.14 30.45
CA THR A 194 -9.95 2.93 29.10
C THR A 194 -10.52 1.55 28.82
N GLY A 195 -10.20 0.52 29.61
CA GLY A 195 -10.59 -0.88 29.36
C GLY A 195 -12.09 -1.19 29.44
N LEU A 196 -12.88 -0.26 30.00
CA LEU A 196 -14.34 -0.31 30.05
C LEU A 196 -15.01 0.82 29.25
N ILE A 197 -14.28 1.56 28.39
CA ILE A 197 -14.92 2.52 27.48
C ILE A 197 -15.73 1.79 26.41
N ASN A 198 -15.17 0.71 25.82
CA ASN A 198 -15.85 -0.09 24.80
C ASN A 198 -15.25 -1.52 24.70
N TRP A 199 -15.63 -2.26 23.67
CA TRP A 199 -15.24 -3.66 23.45
C TRP A 199 -13.87 -3.89 22.76
N ASP A 200 -13.02 -2.86 22.60
CA ASP A 200 -11.77 -2.96 21.81
C ASP A 200 -10.78 -4.03 22.32
N LEU A 201 -10.84 -4.42 23.60
CA LEU A 201 -10.01 -5.49 24.17
C LEU A 201 -10.18 -6.85 23.46
N LEU A 202 -11.31 -7.09 22.79
CA LEU A 202 -11.49 -8.28 21.93
C LEU A 202 -10.45 -8.32 20.81
N ALA A 203 -10.31 -7.22 20.05
CA ALA A 203 -9.31 -7.12 18.99
C ALA A 203 -7.87 -7.13 19.53
N VAL A 204 -7.63 -6.49 20.68
CA VAL A 204 -6.30 -6.45 21.34
C VAL A 204 -5.86 -7.84 21.82
N CYS A 205 -6.78 -8.62 22.40
CA CYS A 205 -6.53 -9.99 22.83
C CYS A 205 -6.24 -10.91 21.64
N LEU A 206 -7.11 -10.91 20.62
CA LEU A 206 -6.93 -11.71 19.39
C LEU A 206 -5.63 -11.36 18.67
N THR A 207 -5.28 -10.08 18.58
CA THR A 207 -4.01 -9.62 18.00
C THR A 207 -2.80 -10.19 18.77
N SER A 208 -2.85 -10.19 20.09
CA SER A 208 -1.74 -10.65 20.93
C SER A 208 -1.61 -12.19 20.93
N LEU A 209 -2.74 -12.90 20.87
CA LEU A 209 -2.78 -14.34 20.58
C LEU A 209 -2.21 -14.66 19.20
N ALA A 210 -2.43 -13.81 18.20
CA ALA A 210 -1.85 -13.97 16.87
C ALA A 210 -0.33 -13.79 16.85
N LEU A 211 0.19 -12.79 17.58
CA LEU A 211 1.62 -12.59 17.79
C LEU A 211 2.27 -13.77 18.56
N LEU A 212 1.55 -14.34 19.53
CA LEU A 212 1.96 -15.59 20.19
C LEU A 212 2.01 -16.76 19.19
N ALA A 213 0.95 -16.96 18.39
CA ALA A 213 0.93 -18.03 17.38
C ALA A 213 2.06 -17.88 16.34
N TRP A 214 2.40 -16.63 15.98
CA TRP A 214 3.55 -16.32 15.14
C TRP A 214 4.86 -16.69 15.82
N SER A 215 5.08 -16.30 17.09
CA SER A 215 6.31 -16.65 17.83
C SER A 215 6.46 -18.15 18.03
N ARG A 216 5.34 -18.90 18.11
CA ARG A 216 5.30 -20.37 18.11
C ARG A 216 5.45 -21.02 16.73
N ARG A 217 5.82 -20.25 15.69
CA ARG A 217 6.05 -20.74 14.31
C ARG A 217 4.80 -21.40 13.70
N SER A 218 3.62 -20.87 13.98
CA SER A 218 2.36 -21.26 13.32
C SER A 218 1.80 -20.09 12.48
N PRO A 219 2.31 -19.87 11.25
CA PRO A 219 1.88 -18.75 10.41
C PRO A 219 0.39 -18.78 10.05
N TRP A 220 -0.18 -19.99 9.90
CA TRP A 220 -1.60 -20.20 9.63
C TRP A 220 -2.48 -19.69 10.77
N LEU A 221 -2.22 -20.13 12.00
CA LEU A 221 -3.01 -19.73 13.17
C LEU A 221 -2.80 -18.24 13.50
N ALA A 222 -1.58 -17.72 13.32
CA ALA A 222 -1.32 -16.29 13.41
C ALA A 222 -2.15 -15.50 12.39
N GLY A 223 -2.27 -16.01 11.16
CA GLY A 223 -3.18 -15.46 10.15
C GLY A 223 -4.62 -15.47 10.62
N LEU A 224 -5.15 -16.64 10.96
CA LEU A 224 -6.54 -16.83 11.40
C LEU A 224 -6.93 -15.86 12.53
N LEU A 225 -6.08 -15.73 13.55
CA LEU A 225 -6.30 -14.83 14.68
C LEU A 225 -6.17 -13.35 14.30
N LEU A 226 -5.25 -12.96 13.40
CA LEU A 226 -5.22 -11.60 12.85
C LEU A 226 -6.47 -11.28 12.01
N GLY A 227 -6.99 -12.25 11.26
CA GLY A 227 -8.22 -12.11 10.49
C GLY A 227 -9.44 -11.88 11.36
N LEU A 228 -9.59 -12.69 12.42
CA LEU A 228 -10.62 -12.51 13.44
C LEU A 228 -10.45 -11.18 14.19
N ALA A 229 -9.22 -10.81 14.56
CA ALA A 229 -8.96 -9.50 15.17
C ALA A 229 -9.37 -8.34 14.24
N THR A 230 -9.10 -8.47 12.94
CA THR A 230 -9.52 -7.51 11.90
C THR A 230 -11.05 -7.43 11.78
N ALA A 231 -11.75 -8.55 11.95
CA ALA A 231 -13.22 -8.61 11.96
C ALA A 231 -13.83 -8.01 13.25
N ALA A 232 -13.05 -7.77 14.30
CA ALA A 232 -13.47 -7.07 15.52
C ALA A 232 -13.09 -5.58 15.51
N LYS A 233 -11.93 -5.21 14.97
CA LYS A 233 -11.48 -3.82 14.76
C LYS A 233 -10.49 -3.77 13.59
N LEU A 234 -10.45 -2.71 12.79
CA LEU A 234 -9.68 -2.71 11.54
C LEU A 234 -8.13 -2.71 11.71
N TYR A 235 -7.60 -2.14 12.80
CA TYR A 235 -6.15 -1.91 12.96
C TYR A 235 -5.22 -3.16 12.88
N PRO A 236 -5.60 -4.39 13.29
CA PRO A 236 -4.73 -5.56 13.23
C PRO A 236 -4.34 -5.95 11.80
N LEU A 237 -5.14 -5.58 10.80
CA LEU A 237 -4.84 -5.75 9.38
C LEU A 237 -3.49 -5.11 9.01
N LEU A 238 -3.18 -3.96 9.63
CA LEU A 238 -1.94 -3.22 9.39
C LEU A 238 -0.69 -4.04 9.72
N ILE A 239 -0.78 -5.06 10.59
CA ILE A 239 0.34 -5.93 11.00
C ILE A 239 0.82 -6.83 9.84
N LEU A 240 -0.02 -7.07 8.82
CA LEU A 240 0.41 -7.77 7.60
C LEU A 240 1.49 -7.01 6.82
N GLY A 241 1.51 -5.66 6.87
CA GLY A 241 2.56 -4.84 6.24
C GLY A 241 3.96 -5.06 6.84
N PRO A 242 4.16 -4.89 8.16
CA PRO A 242 5.35 -5.32 8.89
C PRO A 242 5.77 -6.76 8.59
N LEU A 243 4.83 -7.72 8.62
CA LEU A 243 5.11 -9.11 8.31
C LEU A 243 5.60 -9.32 6.87
N LEU A 244 5.00 -8.64 5.89
CA LEU A 244 5.44 -8.65 4.50
C LEU A 244 6.89 -8.17 4.37
N LEU A 245 7.20 -6.99 4.90
CA LEU A 245 8.53 -6.38 4.79
C LEU A 245 9.61 -7.26 5.44
N LEU A 246 9.32 -7.81 6.62
CA LEU A 246 10.24 -8.68 7.34
C LEU A 246 10.39 -10.05 6.67
N CYS A 247 9.31 -10.62 6.11
CA CYS A 247 9.37 -11.88 5.35
C CYS A 247 10.04 -11.74 3.99
N LEU A 248 9.93 -10.58 3.32
CA LEU A 248 10.69 -10.26 2.11
C LEU A 248 12.19 -10.21 2.42
N ARG A 249 12.58 -9.47 3.46
CA ARG A 249 13.97 -9.33 3.90
C ARG A 249 14.56 -10.64 4.44
N GLY A 250 13.77 -11.49 5.10
CA GLY A 250 14.19 -12.79 5.63
C GLY A 250 13.90 -14.01 4.75
N GLY A 251 13.39 -13.83 3.53
CA GLY A 251 13.12 -14.93 2.60
C GLY A 251 12.03 -15.91 3.07
N ARG A 252 11.14 -15.48 3.98
CA ARG A 252 10.09 -16.30 4.60
C ARG A 252 8.73 -16.15 3.92
N MET A 253 8.69 -15.81 2.63
CA MET A 253 7.45 -15.52 1.89
C MET A 253 6.42 -16.65 1.87
N LYS A 254 6.83 -17.92 2.00
CA LYS A 254 5.89 -19.05 2.19
C LYS A 254 5.11 -18.94 3.51
N ALA A 255 5.75 -18.52 4.60
CA ALA A 255 5.08 -18.29 5.88
C ALA A 255 4.13 -17.09 5.80
N TYR A 256 4.57 -15.99 5.17
CA TYR A 256 3.71 -14.85 4.90
C TYR A 256 2.44 -15.24 4.10
N GLY A 257 2.59 -16.03 3.04
CA GLY A 257 1.44 -16.52 2.26
C GLY A 257 0.44 -17.33 3.08
N TRP A 258 0.90 -18.21 3.98
CA TRP A 258 0.04 -18.92 4.92
C TRP A 258 -0.64 -18.00 5.94
N THR A 259 0.01 -16.93 6.37
CA THR A 259 -0.58 -15.92 7.26
C THR A 259 -1.64 -15.09 6.55
N VAL A 260 -1.40 -14.67 5.30
CA VAL A 260 -2.41 -13.97 4.50
C VAL A 260 -3.62 -14.85 4.23
N LEU A 261 -3.43 -16.13 3.87
CA LEU A 261 -4.54 -17.06 3.66
C LEU A 261 -5.31 -17.33 4.95
N GLY A 262 -4.62 -17.53 6.07
CA GLY A 262 -5.26 -17.65 7.39
C GLY A 262 -6.05 -16.39 7.75
N ALA A 263 -5.50 -15.20 7.50
CA ALA A 263 -6.17 -13.93 7.78
C ALA A 263 -7.41 -13.72 6.91
N ALA A 264 -7.37 -14.09 5.63
CA ALA A 264 -8.55 -14.07 4.76
C ALA A 264 -9.66 -15.00 5.28
N VAL A 265 -9.30 -16.23 5.70
CA VAL A 265 -10.27 -17.19 6.27
C VAL A 265 -10.82 -16.71 7.62
N GLY A 266 -9.98 -16.18 8.51
CA GLY A 266 -10.40 -15.68 9.82
C GLY A 266 -11.28 -14.44 9.71
N TRP A 267 -10.94 -13.53 8.80
CA TRP A 267 -11.76 -12.35 8.51
C TRP A 267 -13.11 -12.76 7.91
N LEU A 268 -13.12 -13.66 6.92
CA LEU A 268 -14.38 -14.16 6.35
C LEU A 268 -15.23 -14.84 7.42
N ALA A 269 -14.65 -15.71 8.27
CA ALA A 269 -15.37 -16.37 9.35
C ALA A 269 -16.00 -15.38 10.35
N GLY A 270 -15.35 -14.25 10.64
CA GLY A 270 -15.89 -13.21 11.51
C GLY A 270 -16.94 -12.30 10.86
N ASN A 271 -17.10 -12.32 9.54
CA ASN A 271 -18.04 -11.46 8.80
C ASN A 271 -19.17 -12.23 8.08
N ILE A 272 -18.99 -13.53 7.80
CA ILE A 272 -19.85 -14.29 6.87
C ILE A 272 -21.32 -14.37 7.31
N SER A 273 -21.61 -14.42 8.61
CA SER A 273 -22.98 -14.39 9.13
C SER A 273 -23.70 -13.11 8.71
N TYR A 274 -23.09 -11.95 8.91
CA TYR A 274 -23.68 -10.67 8.57
C TYR A 274 -23.63 -10.39 7.05
N LEU A 275 -22.56 -10.77 6.36
CA LEU A 275 -22.48 -10.66 4.89
C LEU A 275 -23.61 -11.41 4.16
N VAL A 276 -24.10 -12.51 4.73
CA VAL A 276 -25.19 -13.32 4.15
C VAL A 276 -26.57 -12.93 4.71
N LEU A 277 -26.69 -12.61 5.99
CA LEU A 277 -27.98 -12.39 6.66
C LEU A 277 -28.41 -10.91 6.75
N ASN A 278 -27.46 -9.97 6.81
CA ASN A 278 -27.74 -8.52 6.78
C ASN A 278 -26.54 -7.74 6.20
N PHE A 279 -26.45 -7.71 4.87
CA PHE A 279 -25.39 -7.00 4.16
C PHE A 279 -25.40 -5.48 4.42
N GLU A 280 -26.59 -4.86 4.57
CA GLU A 280 -26.71 -3.43 4.86
C GLU A 280 -26.15 -3.07 6.25
N GLY A 281 -26.47 -3.87 7.27
CA GLY A 281 -25.90 -3.75 8.61
C GLY A 281 -24.38 -3.93 8.61
N TRP A 282 -23.86 -4.88 7.83
CA TRP A 282 -22.41 -5.03 7.62
C TRP A 282 -21.78 -3.82 6.91
N LEU A 283 -22.44 -3.28 5.89
CA LEU A 283 -21.96 -2.14 5.09
C LEU A 283 -21.94 -0.85 5.93
N TYR A 284 -22.89 -0.67 6.84
CA TYR A 284 -23.02 0.52 7.70
C TYR A 284 -21.73 0.86 8.46
N PHE A 285 -21.00 -0.15 8.96
CA PHE A 285 -19.72 0.09 9.64
C PHE A 285 -18.73 0.89 8.75
N TRP A 286 -18.69 0.59 7.45
CA TRP A 286 -17.76 1.21 6.51
C TRP A 286 -18.21 2.63 6.14
N THR A 287 -19.48 2.81 5.77
CA THR A 287 -20.03 4.12 5.39
C THR A 287 -20.10 5.09 6.57
N PHE A 288 -20.36 4.60 7.79
CA PHE A 288 -20.27 5.39 9.01
C PHE A 288 -18.86 5.95 9.21
N ASN A 289 -17.81 5.12 9.11
CA ASN A 289 -16.43 5.57 9.30
C ASN A 289 -15.93 6.48 8.16
N GLU A 290 -16.46 6.31 6.94
CA GLU A 290 -16.23 7.25 5.83
C GLU A 290 -16.78 8.65 6.15
N GLY A 291 -18.02 8.72 6.64
CA GLY A 291 -18.70 9.99 6.97
C GLY A 291 -18.21 10.72 8.23
N ARG A 292 -17.45 10.07 9.13
CA ARG A 292 -16.95 10.72 10.37
C ARG A 292 -16.05 11.93 10.09
N GLY A 293 -16.25 13.01 10.84
CA GLY A 293 -15.32 14.14 10.91
C GLY A 293 -14.07 13.84 11.75
N PRO A 294 -13.28 14.87 12.10
CA PRO A 294 -12.27 14.79 13.13
C PRO A 294 -12.89 14.29 14.45
N ASP A 295 -12.35 13.22 15.02
CA ASP A 295 -12.78 12.72 16.33
C ASP A 295 -12.02 13.43 17.44
N PHE A 296 -12.62 13.46 18.62
CA PHE A 296 -12.17 14.23 19.77
C PHE A 296 -10.65 14.23 19.98
N GLY A 297 -10.00 13.07 20.01
CA GLY A 297 -8.58 13.00 20.29
C GLY A 297 -7.65 13.34 19.13
N SER A 298 -8.14 13.46 17.90
CA SER A 298 -7.29 13.65 16.74
C SER A 298 -6.57 15.01 16.76
N LEU A 299 -5.36 15.09 16.18
CA LEU A 299 -4.66 16.37 15.99
C LEU A 299 -5.50 17.35 15.15
N TRP A 300 -6.27 16.80 14.21
CA TRP A 300 -7.20 17.52 13.34
C TRP A 300 -8.35 18.19 14.12
N GLN A 301 -8.83 17.58 15.21
CA GLN A 301 -9.82 18.22 16.09
C GLN A 301 -9.20 19.41 16.82
N ALA A 302 -7.99 19.28 17.38
CA ALA A 302 -7.28 20.39 18.00
C ALA A 302 -7.06 21.56 17.03
N MET A 303 -6.75 21.28 15.76
CA MET A 303 -6.66 22.30 14.71
C MET A 303 -8.02 22.94 14.39
N THR A 304 -9.08 22.13 14.28
CA THR A 304 -10.44 22.61 13.96
C THR A 304 -10.99 23.53 15.06
N LEU A 305 -10.76 23.20 16.32
CA LEU A 305 -11.13 24.04 17.48
C LEU A 305 -10.37 25.37 17.53
N GLN A 306 -9.23 25.47 16.84
CA GLN A 306 -8.43 26.69 16.67
C GLN A 306 -8.71 27.38 15.32
N GLY A 307 -9.85 27.08 14.68
CA GLY A 307 -10.29 27.68 13.43
C GLY A 307 -9.60 27.18 12.14
N GLN A 308 -8.77 26.14 12.24
CA GLN A 308 -7.96 25.62 11.12
C GLN A 308 -8.54 24.31 10.54
N ALA A 309 -9.76 24.39 9.99
CA ALA A 309 -10.43 23.25 9.34
C ALA A 309 -9.81 22.91 7.96
N ILE A 310 -9.70 21.61 7.64
CA ILE A 310 -9.07 21.11 6.41
C ILE A 310 -10.13 20.51 5.48
N ALA A 311 -10.32 21.13 4.30
CA ALA A 311 -11.39 20.77 3.35
C ALA A 311 -11.30 19.34 2.78
N ASN A 312 -10.10 18.75 2.64
CA ASN A 312 -9.92 17.36 2.20
C ASN A 312 -9.06 16.55 3.19
N LEU A 313 -9.57 16.42 4.42
CA LEU A 313 -8.89 15.67 5.48
C LEU A 313 -8.73 14.17 5.13
N ASN A 314 -9.74 13.54 4.50
CA ASN A 314 -9.67 12.13 4.11
C ASN A 314 -8.47 11.86 3.16
N GLY A 315 -8.35 12.65 2.09
CA GLY A 315 -7.25 12.52 1.13
C GLY A 315 -5.88 12.81 1.75
N LEU A 316 -5.79 13.84 2.60
CA LEU A 316 -4.55 14.18 3.31
C LEU A 316 -4.11 13.06 4.27
N ALA A 317 -5.02 12.53 5.08
CA ALA A 317 -4.72 11.45 6.01
C ALA A 317 -4.27 10.17 5.29
N ILE A 318 -4.90 9.82 4.16
CA ILE A 318 -4.46 8.70 3.31
C ILE A 318 -3.06 8.96 2.72
N GLY A 319 -2.80 10.15 2.19
CA GLY A 319 -1.49 10.52 1.63
C GLY A 319 -0.36 10.46 2.67
N LEU A 320 -0.60 11.01 3.87
CA LEU A 320 0.32 10.95 5.00
C LEU A 320 0.54 9.52 5.49
N MET A 321 -0.51 8.70 5.56
CA MET A 321 -0.41 7.27 5.91
C MET A 321 0.47 6.50 4.92
N VAL A 322 0.26 6.71 3.62
CA VAL A 322 1.09 6.09 2.57
C VAL A 322 2.55 6.55 2.68
N ALA A 323 2.80 7.84 2.90
CA ALA A 323 4.14 8.37 3.12
C ALA A 323 4.81 7.78 4.37
N ALA A 324 4.08 7.64 5.48
CA ALA A 324 4.56 6.99 6.70
C ALA A 324 4.88 5.50 6.48
N CYS A 325 4.04 4.77 5.75
CA CYS A 325 4.29 3.38 5.37
C CYS A 325 5.53 3.23 4.49
N ILE A 326 5.76 4.14 3.53
CA ILE A 326 6.98 4.19 2.72
C ILE A 326 8.21 4.49 3.60
N GLY A 327 8.11 5.43 4.54
CA GLY A 327 9.18 5.74 5.50
C GLY A 327 9.53 4.55 6.41
N ILE A 328 8.53 3.82 6.90
CA ILE A 328 8.71 2.60 7.69
C ILE A 328 9.29 1.47 6.83
N ALA A 329 8.86 1.32 5.57
CA ALA A 329 9.44 0.35 4.64
C ALA A 329 10.92 0.66 4.36
N ALA A 330 11.27 1.92 4.13
CA ALA A 330 12.65 2.37 4.00
C ALA A 330 13.45 2.07 5.28
N LEU A 331 12.92 2.39 6.46
CA LEU A 331 13.55 2.05 7.74
C LEU A 331 13.82 0.54 7.87
N VAL A 332 12.86 -0.33 7.54
CA VAL A 332 13.04 -1.79 7.57
C VAL A 332 14.08 -2.27 6.56
N LEU A 333 14.21 -1.61 5.40
CA LEU A 333 15.17 -1.95 4.36
C LEU A 333 16.58 -1.37 4.60
N PHE A 334 16.73 -0.27 5.34
CA PHE A 334 18.04 0.32 5.63
C PHE A 334 18.56 0.02 7.06
N ALA A 335 17.73 -0.54 7.95
CA ALA A 335 18.13 -0.90 9.31
C ALA A 335 19.33 -1.88 9.36
N PRO A 336 20.38 -1.61 10.18
CA PRO A 336 21.59 -2.43 10.26
C PRO A 336 21.39 -3.88 10.70
N GLN A 337 20.28 -4.19 11.36
CA GLN A 337 19.79 -5.55 11.60
C GLN A 337 18.30 -5.57 11.24
N ARG A 338 17.73 -6.74 10.94
CA ARG A 338 16.30 -6.85 10.67
C ARG A 338 15.52 -6.39 11.91
N PRO A 339 14.64 -5.38 11.81
CA PRO A 339 13.84 -4.93 12.95
C PRO A 339 12.99 -6.05 13.54
N ARG A 340 12.66 -5.98 14.84
CA ARG A 340 11.76 -6.95 15.48
C ARG A 340 10.32 -6.69 15.05
N LEU A 341 9.51 -7.74 14.92
CA LEU A 341 8.11 -7.62 14.49
C LEU A 341 7.33 -6.60 15.33
N ALA A 342 7.46 -6.65 16.65
CA ALA A 342 6.79 -5.73 17.57
C ALA A 342 7.17 -4.26 17.33
N GLN A 343 8.43 -3.96 16.98
CA GLN A 343 8.89 -2.59 16.72
C GLN A 343 8.22 -2.02 15.47
N VAL A 344 8.18 -2.79 14.37
CA VAL A 344 7.57 -2.32 13.11
C VAL A 344 6.06 -2.28 13.21
N ALA A 345 5.43 -3.26 13.89
CA ALA A 345 3.99 -3.25 14.16
C ALA A 345 3.58 -2.04 15.00
N PHE A 346 4.32 -1.72 16.08
CA PHE A 346 4.10 -0.50 16.85
C PHE A 346 4.21 0.75 15.98
N LEU A 347 5.25 0.87 15.14
CA LEU A 347 5.45 2.05 14.30
C LEU A 347 4.32 2.27 13.28
N VAL A 348 3.77 1.21 12.68
CA VAL A 348 2.65 1.34 11.74
C VAL A 348 1.35 1.70 12.48
N VAL A 349 1.06 1.09 13.63
CA VAL A 349 -0.17 1.37 14.38
C VAL A 349 -0.11 2.75 15.05
N VAL A 350 1.04 3.20 15.56
CA VAL A 350 1.18 4.58 16.09
C VAL A 350 1.12 5.62 14.97
N ALA A 351 1.66 5.34 13.78
CA ALA A 351 1.47 6.20 12.61
C ALA A 351 -0.01 6.31 12.23
N MET A 352 -0.77 5.21 12.31
CA MET A 352 -2.23 5.26 12.16
C MET A 352 -2.88 6.17 13.19
N CYS A 353 -2.60 5.97 14.48
CA CYS A 353 -3.17 6.77 15.57
C CYS A 353 -2.84 8.26 15.47
N LEU A 354 -1.67 8.62 14.94
CA LEU A 354 -1.24 10.01 14.77
C LEU A 354 -1.85 10.70 13.55
N ILE A 355 -2.07 9.97 12.46
CA ILE A 355 -2.47 10.53 11.15
C ILE A 355 -3.98 10.43 10.93
N ASN A 356 -4.65 9.41 11.47
CA ASN A 356 -6.06 9.16 11.23
C ASN A 356 -6.96 10.29 11.76
N LYS A 357 -8.07 10.56 11.06
CA LYS A 357 -9.08 11.52 11.51
C LYS A 357 -9.77 11.11 12.81
N VAL A 358 -9.83 9.81 13.11
CA VAL A 358 -10.42 9.27 14.33
C VAL A 358 -9.34 8.82 15.33
N TYR A 359 -9.37 9.37 16.55
CA TYR A 359 -8.63 8.86 17.70
C TYR A 359 -9.49 9.00 18.96
N SER A 360 -9.95 7.87 19.50
CA SER A 360 -10.72 7.79 20.75
C SER A 360 -9.81 7.25 21.87
N PRO A 361 -9.98 7.63 23.15
CA PRO A 361 -9.00 7.34 24.22
C PRO A 361 -8.57 5.88 24.35
N GLN A 362 -9.49 4.94 24.11
CA GLN A 362 -9.24 3.49 24.15
C GLN A 362 -8.30 2.97 23.05
N TYR A 363 -7.99 3.75 22.00
CA TYR A 363 -7.03 3.35 20.95
C TYR A 363 -5.63 3.14 21.54
N VAL A 364 -5.37 3.72 22.71
CA VAL A 364 -4.15 3.49 23.49
C VAL A 364 -3.97 2.02 23.91
N LEU A 365 -5.06 1.25 24.03
CA LEU A 365 -5.01 -0.20 24.32
C LEU A 365 -4.45 -0.99 23.13
N TRP A 366 -4.55 -0.49 21.90
CA TRP A 366 -3.94 -1.11 20.72
C TRP A 366 -2.42 -0.90 20.74
N LEU A 367 -1.99 0.28 21.19
CA LEU A 367 -0.59 0.68 21.28
C LEU A 367 0.12 0.02 22.46
N LEU A 368 -0.53 -0.09 23.63
CA LEU A 368 0.07 -0.56 24.89
C LEU A 368 0.85 -1.89 24.78
N PRO A 369 0.28 -3.00 24.28
CA PRO A 369 1.01 -4.27 24.16
C PRO A 369 2.14 -4.20 23.13
N LEU A 370 1.93 -3.46 22.03
CA LEU A 370 2.93 -3.26 20.99
C LEU A 370 4.09 -2.39 21.48
N ALA A 371 3.82 -1.34 22.25
CA ALA A 371 4.81 -0.44 22.85
C ALA A 371 5.70 -1.18 23.85
N VAL A 372 5.11 -1.98 24.75
CA VAL A 372 5.84 -2.82 25.70
C VAL A 372 6.66 -3.89 25.00
N ALA A 373 6.12 -4.56 23.97
CA ALA A 373 6.88 -5.55 23.18
C ALA A 373 7.98 -4.91 22.31
N ALA A 374 7.76 -3.70 21.79
CA ALA A 374 8.74 -2.94 21.03
C ALA A 374 9.88 -2.43 21.92
N ARG A 375 9.60 -1.94 23.13
CA ARG A 375 10.60 -1.31 23.99
C ARG A 375 10.24 -1.41 25.49
N PRO A 376 10.48 -2.56 26.14
CA PRO A 376 10.19 -2.79 27.56
C PRO A 376 11.16 -2.04 28.49
N LYS A 377 11.00 -0.73 28.59
CA LYS A 377 11.73 0.14 29.52
C LYS A 377 10.69 0.92 30.35
N LEU A 378 10.58 0.59 31.64
CA LEU A 378 9.51 1.09 32.51
C LEU A 378 9.37 2.61 32.49
N ARG A 379 10.49 3.35 32.62
CA ARG A 379 10.50 4.82 32.52
C ARG A 379 9.83 5.32 31.24
N ASP A 380 10.23 4.75 30.10
CA ASP A 380 9.82 5.25 28.79
C ASP A 380 8.33 4.96 28.53
N VAL A 381 7.87 3.76 28.90
CA VAL A 381 6.46 3.37 28.82
C VAL A 381 5.63 4.19 29.81
N ALA A 382 6.09 4.41 31.04
CA ALA A 382 5.39 5.22 32.03
C ALA A 382 5.26 6.70 31.61
N MET A 383 6.32 7.31 31.06
CA MET A 383 6.27 8.70 30.55
C MET A 383 5.24 8.86 29.44
N TRP A 384 5.15 7.90 28.51
CA TRP A 384 4.10 7.90 27.49
C TRP A 384 2.70 7.72 28.11
N GLN A 385 2.52 6.75 29.02
CA GLN A 385 1.24 6.54 29.70
C GLN A 385 0.74 7.75 30.50
N VAL A 386 1.64 8.55 31.09
CA VAL A 386 1.27 9.79 31.79
C VAL A 386 0.68 10.81 30.81
N ALA A 387 1.25 10.97 29.61
CA ALA A 387 0.71 11.88 28.59
C ALA A 387 -0.67 11.43 28.08
N GLU A 388 -0.87 10.11 27.90
CA GLU A 388 -2.16 9.52 27.55
C GLU A 388 -3.20 9.71 28.68
N ALA A 389 -2.80 9.59 29.94
CA ALA A 389 -3.66 9.85 31.10
C ALA A 389 -4.03 11.35 31.25
N ILE A 390 -3.11 12.27 30.96
CA ILE A 390 -3.39 13.72 30.92
C ILE A 390 -4.46 14.02 29.86
N TYR A 391 -4.32 13.46 28.65
CA TYR A 391 -5.34 13.58 27.61
C TYR A 391 -6.68 12.94 28.03
N TRP A 392 -6.66 11.78 28.70
CA TRP A 392 -7.87 11.13 29.22
C TRP A 392 -8.61 12.02 30.24
N VAL A 393 -7.91 12.72 31.14
CA VAL A 393 -8.55 13.69 32.04
C VAL A 393 -9.12 14.87 31.26
N ALA A 394 -8.34 15.40 30.30
CA ALA A 394 -8.73 16.57 29.53
C ALA A 394 -9.97 16.35 28.65
N ILE A 395 -10.13 15.19 28.01
CA ILE A 395 -11.32 14.89 27.19
C ILE A 395 -12.61 14.84 28.02
N TRP A 396 -12.58 14.24 29.21
CA TRP A 396 -13.77 14.17 30.05
C TRP A 396 -14.14 15.53 30.64
N HIS A 397 -13.14 16.32 31.04
CA HIS A 397 -13.38 17.70 31.45
C HIS A 397 -13.96 18.55 30.30
N TYR A 398 -13.47 18.38 29.08
CA TYR A 398 -13.99 19.07 27.90
C TYR A 398 -15.42 18.64 27.57
N LEU A 399 -15.71 17.34 27.52
CA LEU A 399 -17.04 16.81 27.21
C LEU A 399 -18.09 17.15 28.28
N ALA A 400 -17.70 17.23 29.55
CA ALA A 400 -18.58 17.66 30.64
C ALA A 400 -19.09 19.11 30.49
N ASN A 401 -18.41 19.94 29.69
CA ASN A 401 -18.79 21.32 29.42
C ASN A 401 -19.14 21.56 27.93
N TRP A 402 -19.28 20.51 27.11
CA TRP A 402 -19.49 20.64 25.66
C TRP A 402 -20.81 21.33 25.30
N SER A 403 -21.84 21.22 26.15
CA SER A 403 -23.14 21.89 25.97
C SER A 403 -23.21 23.30 26.59
N ASP A 404 -22.12 23.80 27.17
CA ASP A 404 -22.06 25.15 27.74
C ASP A 404 -21.82 26.18 26.60
N PRO A 405 -22.78 27.10 26.33
CA PRO A 405 -22.59 28.12 25.29
C PRO A 405 -21.48 29.13 25.65
N ASP A 406 -21.14 29.28 26.92
CA ASP A 406 -20.08 30.16 27.42
C ASP A 406 -18.77 29.38 27.71
N LEU A 407 -18.58 28.21 27.07
CA LEU A 407 -17.38 27.37 27.21
C LEU A 407 -16.09 28.16 27.00
N GLY A 408 -15.46 28.56 28.11
CA GLY A 408 -14.33 29.48 28.07
C GLY A 408 -13.15 28.92 27.27
N GLN A 409 -12.53 29.78 26.46
CA GLN A 409 -11.38 29.46 25.60
C GLN A 409 -10.27 28.68 26.34
N PHE A 410 -10.07 28.95 27.63
CA PHE A 410 -9.14 28.21 28.50
C PHE A 410 -9.37 26.69 28.52
N VAL A 411 -10.63 26.21 28.49
CA VAL A 411 -10.94 24.78 28.47
C VAL A 411 -10.59 24.19 27.10
N ILE A 412 -10.92 24.89 26.02
CA ILE A 412 -10.60 24.50 24.63
C ILE A 412 -9.07 24.45 24.42
N ASP A 413 -8.33 25.43 24.95
CA ASP A 413 -6.87 25.50 24.84
C ASP A 413 -6.20 24.42 25.69
N THR A 414 -6.65 24.19 26.93
CA THR A 414 -6.13 23.13 27.80
C THR A 414 -6.36 21.75 27.19
N TYR A 415 -7.54 21.54 26.60
CA TYR A 415 -7.89 20.32 25.88
C TYR A 415 -7.02 20.11 24.63
N SER A 416 -6.88 21.15 23.81
CA SER A 416 -6.04 21.13 22.60
C SER A 416 -4.57 20.89 22.94
N LEU A 417 -4.07 21.50 24.01
CA LEU A 417 -2.72 21.29 24.53
C LEU A 417 -2.51 19.85 25.02
N ALA A 418 -3.50 19.24 25.67
CA ALA A 418 -3.41 17.84 26.09
C ALA A 418 -3.32 16.87 24.89
N ILE A 419 -4.03 17.17 23.78
CA ILE A 419 -3.89 16.43 22.51
C ILE A 419 -2.45 16.58 21.97
N VAL A 420 -1.90 17.79 21.94
CA VAL A 420 -0.53 18.06 21.47
C VAL A 420 0.51 17.34 22.34
N ILE A 421 0.36 17.36 23.67
CA ILE A 421 1.24 16.65 24.62
C ILE A 421 1.21 15.13 24.34
N ARG A 422 0.03 14.54 24.14
CA ARG A 422 -0.13 13.12 23.81
C ARG A 422 0.51 12.76 22.48
N VAL A 423 0.28 13.56 21.43
CA VAL A 423 0.90 13.43 20.11
C VAL A 423 2.44 13.50 20.20
N ALA A 424 2.97 14.47 20.95
CA ALA A 424 4.41 14.62 21.18
C ALA A 424 5.00 13.42 21.93
N ALA A 425 4.29 12.87 22.92
CA ALA A 425 4.72 11.67 23.66
C ALA A 425 4.72 10.40 22.79
N GLN A 426 3.71 10.22 21.93
CA GLN A 426 3.67 9.13 20.94
C GLN A 426 4.81 9.25 19.92
N LEU A 427 5.05 10.44 19.37
CA LEU A 427 6.17 10.73 18.45
C LEU A 427 7.53 10.50 19.11
N TRP A 428 7.70 10.93 20.37
CA TRP A 428 8.91 10.69 21.15
C TRP A 428 9.17 9.20 21.38
N PHE A 429 8.16 8.43 21.79
CA PHE A 429 8.29 6.99 21.99
C PHE A 429 8.58 6.27 20.66
N ALA A 430 7.91 6.66 19.57
CA ALA A 430 8.19 6.16 18.22
C ALA A 430 9.63 6.47 17.77
N GLY A 431 10.12 7.69 18.00
CA GLY A 431 11.50 8.09 17.74
C GLY A 431 12.52 7.24 18.51
N LEU A 432 12.21 6.85 19.75
CA LEU A 432 13.05 5.93 20.52
C LEU A 432 13.02 4.50 19.98
N VAL A 433 11.90 4.02 19.43
CA VAL A 433 11.83 2.74 18.71
C VAL A 433 12.61 2.79 17.39
N VAL A 434 12.52 3.89 16.63
CA VAL A 434 13.32 4.11 15.40
C VAL A 434 14.82 4.15 15.74
N ARG A 435 15.22 4.82 16.82
CA ARG A 435 16.62 4.78 17.31
C ARG A 435 17.05 3.36 17.65
N ASP A 436 16.25 2.61 18.41
CA ASP A 436 16.59 1.24 18.81
C ASP A 436 16.63 0.27 17.60
N ILE A 437 15.94 0.59 16.49
CA ILE A 437 16.07 -0.10 15.18
C ILE A 437 17.38 0.28 14.46
N LEU A 438 17.69 1.58 14.34
CA LEU A 438 18.87 2.09 13.63
C LEU A 438 20.17 1.80 14.39
N GLN A 439 20.09 1.68 15.72
CA GLN A 439 21.20 1.39 16.62
C GLN A 439 20.81 0.21 17.54
N PRO A 440 20.90 -1.04 17.05
CA PRO A 440 20.46 -2.24 17.79
C PRO A 440 21.09 -2.44 19.17
N ILE A 441 22.22 -1.76 19.45
CA ILE A 441 22.87 -1.74 20.78
C ILE A 441 22.03 -1.02 21.86
N HIS A 442 21.04 -0.22 21.48
CA HIS A 442 20.12 0.44 22.42
C HIS A 442 18.84 -0.38 22.69
N ASP A 443 18.58 -1.43 21.91
CA ASP A 443 17.39 -2.28 21.99
C ASP A 443 17.44 -3.18 23.25
N PRO A 444 16.57 -2.96 24.27
CA PRO A 444 16.60 -3.71 25.53
C PRO A 444 16.25 -5.20 25.41
N VAL A 445 15.75 -5.65 24.25
CA VAL A 445 15.41 -7.06 24.00
C VAL A 445 16.57 -7.81 23.34
N ARG A 446 17.45 -7.12 22.61
CA ARG A 446 18.57 -7.74 21.88
C ARG A 446 19.83 -7.96 22.72
N ILE A 447 20.02 -7.16 23.76
CA ILE A 447 21.21 -7.21 24.62
C ILE A 447 21.10 -8.41 25.58
N PRO A 448 21.98 -9.42 25.51
CA PRO A 448 22.02 -10.49 26.51
C PRO A 448 22.58 -9.99 27.86
N PRO A 449 22.26 -10.67 28.99
CA PRO A 449 22.87 -10.36 30.29
C PRO A 449 24.39 -10.56 30.30
N ALA A 450 25.05 -9.97 31.31
CA ALA A 450 26.49 -9.66 31.36
C ALA A 450 27.50 -10.84 31.30
N HIS A 451 27.10 -12.08 31.04
CA HIS A 451 27.99 -13.22 30.76
C HIS A 451 28.17 -13.51 29.25
N ASP A 452 27.21 -13.15 28.38
CA ASP A 452 27.32 -13.34 26.92
C ASP A 452 27.71 -12.02 26.21
N ARG A 453 28.80 -11.39 26.66
CA ARG A 453 29.29 -10.12 26.08
C ARG A 453 29.93 -10.36 24.71
N GLY A 454 29.11 -10.39 23.65
CA GLY A 454 29.62 -10.41 22.28
C GLY A 454 28.59 -10.52 21.16
N ARG A 455 27.37 -11.01 21.41
CA ARG A 455 26.38 -11.28 20.34
C ARG A 455 24.99 -10.75 20.67
N LEU A 456 24.46 -9.88 19.81
CA LEU A 456 23.06 -9.44 19.89
C LEU A 456 22.12 -10.58 19.51
N ILE A 457 21.02 -10.72 20.27
CA ILE A 457 19.90 -11.60 19.97
C ILE A 457 19.11 -10.99 18.79
N ASP A 458 18.46 -11.84 17.98
CA ASP A 458 17.72 -11.38 16.79
C ASP A 458 16.28 -10.94 17.12
N ASP A 459 15.28 -11.82 17.03
CA ASP A 459 13.92 -11.48 17.43
C ASP A 459 13.27 -12.66 18.17
N PRO A 460 13.33 -12.72 19.51
CA PRO A 460 12.74 -13.81 20.30
C PRO A 460 11.24 -14.03 20.08
N ALA A 461 10.52 -13.03 19.56
CA ALA A 461 9.11 -13.12 19.18
C ALA A 461 8.89 -13.33 17.67
N GLY A 462 9.95 -13.26 16.87
CA GLY A 462 9.93 -13.27 15.40
C GLY A 462 9.59 -14.62 14.77
N GLY A 463 9.52 -15.70 15.55
CA GLY A 463 8.98 -17.00 15.11
C GLY A 463 9.83 -17.67 14.03
N VAL A 464 9.39 -17.56 12.76
CA VAL A 464 10.12 -18.07 11.59
C VAL A 464 11.20 -17.08 11.09
N LEU A 465 11.14 -15.83 11.53
CA LEU A 465 12.11 -14.78 11.22
C LEU A 465 13.31 -14.78 12.18
N ASP A 466 13.12 -15.29 13.41
CA ASP A 466 14.15 -15.33 14.45
C ASP A 466 15.38 -16.13 13.99
N GLY A 467 16.53 -15.46 13.92
CA GLY A 467 17.78 -16.06 13.46
C GLY A 467 17.83 -16.39 11.96
N ALA A 468 16.80 -16.02 11.18
CA ALA A 468 16.80 -16.23 9.74
C ALA A 468 17.69 -15.20 9.05
N ALA A 469 18.67 -15.64 8.26
CA ALA A 469 19.59 -14.74 7.54
C ALA A 469 18.85 -13.76 6.60
N ASP A 470 19.42 -12.58 6.40
CA ASP A 470 18.94 -11.66 5.36
C ASP A 470 19.23 -12.25 3.96
N VAL A 471 18.26 -12.16 3.07
CA VAL A 471 18.32 -12.71 1.71
C VAL A 471 19.48 -12.16 0.88
N GLY A 472 20.08 -13.00 0.05
CA GLY A 472 21.29 -12.66 -0.74
C GLY A 472 21.16 -11.47 -1.70
N TRP A 473 19.94 -11.04 -2.07
CA TRP A 473 19.74 -9.80 -2.84
C TRP A 473 19.83 -8.55 -1.94
N PHE A 474 19.40 -8.67 -0.69
CA PHE A 474 19.41 -7.60 0.31
C PHE A 474 20.81 -7.33 0.85
N THR A 475 21.57 -8.38 1.18
CA THR A 475 22.97 -8.25 1.59
C THR A 475 23.82 -7.60 0.50
N ARG A 476 23.59 -7.92 -0.78
CA ARG A 476 24.23 -7.25 -1.93
C ARG A 476 23.85 -5.77 -2.08
N LEU A 477 22.60 -5.38 -1.80
CA LEU A 477 22.21 -3.96 -1.75
C LEU A 477 22.96 -3.21 -0.64
N ARG A 478 23.12 -3.82 0.54
CA ARG A 478 23.76 -3.19 1.70
C ARG A 478 25.29 -3.11 1.58
N THR A 479 25.97 -4.14 1.09
CA THR A 479 27.43 -4.07 0.88
C THR A 479 27.79 -3.04 -0.19
N GLY A 480 27.00 -2.97 -1.27
CA GLY A 480 27.13 -1.91 -2.28
C GLY A 480 26.94 -0.50 -1.71
N ALA A 481 26.00 -0.31 -0.77
CA ALA A 481 25.79 0.97 -0.11
C ALA A 481 26.94 1.37 0.84
N LEU A 482 27.49 0.43 1.61
CA LEU A 482 28.60 0.72 2.53
C LEU A 482 29.91 0.99 1.79
N GLN A 483 30.19 0.29 0.68
CA GLN A 483 31.36 0.56 -0.16
C GLN A 483 31.32 1.96 -0.79
N SER A 484 30.13 2.51 -1.06
CA SER A 484 29.98 3.88 -1.59
C SER A 484 30.18 5.01 -0.56
N PHE A 485 30.37 4.72 0.73
CA PHE A 485 30.69 5.71 1.77
C PHE A 485 32.16 5.66 2.26
N ALA A 486 32.96 4.72 1.77
CA ALA A 486 34.39 4.68 2.07
C ALA A 486 35.12 5.77 1.27
N ILE A 487 35.65 6.78 1.97
CA ILE A 487 36.61 7.73 1.40
C ILE A 487 37.86 6.93 0.96
N PRO A 488 38.41 7.13 -0.25
CA PRO A 488 39.65 6.46 -0.66
C PRO A 488 40.81 6.93 0.22
N GLY A 489 41.25 6.11 1.18
CA GLY A 489 42.44 6.41 1.98
C GLY A 489 42.63 5.59 3.26
N THR A 490 41.57 5.26 4.00
CA THR A 490 41.69 4.61 5.32
C THR A 490 41.68 3.08 5.23
N ARG A 491 42.86 2.48 5.09
CA ARG A 491 43.05 1.03 5.27
C ARG A 491 42.94 0.65 6.75
N ALA A 492 42.16 -0.39 7.05
CA ALA A 492 42.43 -1.26 8.18
C ALA A 492 43.15 -2.52 7.66
N TYR A 493 44.14 -2.96 8.41
CA TYR A 493 45.05 -4.08 8.12
C TYR A 493 44.32 -5.36 7.66
N ASP A 494 44.78 -5.97 6.56
CA ASP A 494 45.51 -7.23 6.68
C ASP A 494 46.40 -7.53 5.45
N ARG A 495 47.35 -8.44 5.62
CA ARG A 495 48.51 -8.67 4.72
C ARG A 495 48.17 -9.51 3.49
N ILE A 496 48.91 -9.31 2.39
CA ILE A 496 49.79 -10.31 1.75
C ILE A 496 50.61 -9.61 0.64
N ASN A 497 51.86 -10.04 0.45
CA ASN A 497 52.77 -9.55 -0.58
C ASN A 497 52.44 -10.15 -1.95
N ASP A 498 52.45 -9.37 -3.03
CA ASP A 498 53.44 -9.51 -4.12
C ASP A 498 53.10 -8.69 -5.39
N VAL A 499 54.14 -8.03 -5.93
CA VAL A 499 54.55 -7.93 -7.35
C VAL A 499 53.57 -7.42 -8.44
N THR A 500 54.11 -6.49 -9.24
CA THR A 500 53.72 -6.05 -10.62
C THR A 500 52.48 -5.18 -10.89
N THR A 501 52.77 -3.97 -11.38
CA THR A 501 52.11 -3.25 -12.50
C THR A 501 50.67 -3.63 -12.86
N VAL A 502 49.69 -2.98 -12.24
CA VAL A 502 48.32 -2.95 -12.77
C VAL A 502 48.24 -1.93 -13.91
N ARG A 503 48.22 -2.41 -15.16
CA ARG A 503 47.66 -1.64 -16.28
C ARG A 503 46.18 -1.43 -16.03
N TRP A 504 45.68 -0.21 -16.22
CA TRP A 504 44.24 0.04 -16.31
C TRP A 504 43.64 -0.85 -17.40
N PRO A 505 42.57 -1.63 -17.12
CA PRO A 505 41.83 -2.30 -18.19
C PRO A 505 41.23 -1.23 -19.09
N ALA A 506 41.47 -1.33 -20.40
CA ALA A 506 40.69 -0.59 -21.38
C ALA A 506 39.21 -0.86 -21.14
N ALA A 507 38.34 0.14 -21.33
CA ALA A 507 36.92 0.06 -21.04
C ALA A 507 36.25 -1.10 -21.82
N THR A 508 36.17 -2.27 -21.19
CA THR A 508 35.50 -3.44 -21.74
C THR A 508 34.01 -3.13 -21.79
N ALA A 509 33.47 -3.01 -23.00
CA ALA A 509 32.06 -2.80 -23.22
C ALA A 509 31.26 -3.88 -22.48
N VAL A 510 30.47 -3.48 -21.48
CA VAL A 510 29.58 -4.38 -20.75
C VAL A 510 28.63 -5.01 -21.78
N PRO A 511 28.58 -6.34 -21.91
CA PRO A 511 27.71 -6.97 -22.90
C PRO A 511 26.24 -6.63 -22.63
N TRP A 512 25.45 -6.56 -23.70
CA TRP A 512 24.00 -6.28 -23.71
C TRP A 512 23.12 -7.33 -22.97
N GLN A 513 23.71 -8.17 -22.10
CA GLN A 513 23.12 -9.40 -21.55
C GLN A 513 22.52 -9.27 -20.14
N THR A 514 22.63 -8.13 -19.47
CA THR A 514 22.20 -7.96 -18.06
C THR A 514 20.92 -7.14 -17.86
N VAL A 515 20.23 -6.73 -18.93
CA VAL A 515 18.94 -6.03 -18.83
C VAL A 515 17.82 -7.05 -18.53
N PRO A 516 17.07 -6.92 -17.41
CA PRO A 516 15.87 -7.74 -17.19
C PRO A 516 14.83 -7.45 -18.28
N GLY A 517 14.38 -8.47 -19.00
CA GLY A 517 13.42 -8.29 -20.11
C GLY A 517 13.43 -9.47 -21.08
N TYR A 518 12.58 -9.39 -22.10
CA TYR A 518 12.60 -10.35 -23.22
C TYR A 518 13.82 -10.10 -24.11
N THR A 519 14.67 -11.11 -24.26
CA THR A 519 15.86 -11.08 -25.13
C THR A 519 15.53 -11.67 -26.50
N LEU A 520 15.83 -10.92 -27.56
CA LEU A 520 15.76 -11.43 -28.93
C LEU A 520 16.91 -12.41 -29.18
N THR A 521 16.60 -13.54 -29.81
CA THR A 521 17.59 -14.59 -30.12
C THR A 521 18.43 -14.29 -31.36
N ARG A 522 18.13 -13.20 -32.06
CA ARG A 522 18.78 -12.75 -33.31
C ARG A 522 18.78 -11.22 -33.35
N ASP A 523 19.73 -10.65 -34.09
CA ASP A 523 19.73 -9.21 -34.39
C ASP A 523 18.45 -8.82 -35.17
N PRO A 524 17.63 -7.88 -34.68
CA PRO A 524 16.46 -7.42 -35.40
C PRO A 524 16.79 -6.63 -36.69
N TRP A 525 17.99 -6.05 -36.83
CA TRP A 525 18.36 -5.18 -37.97
C TRP A 525 18.79 -5.92 -39.24
N THR A 526 18.42 -7.19 -39.41
CA THR A 526 18.60 -7.86 -40.69
C THR A 526 17.85 -7.12 -41.81
N ARG A 527 18.45 -7.04 -43.00
CA ARG A 527 17.83 -6.44 -44.20
C ARG A 527 16.43 -7.02 -44.47
N ARG A 528 16.25 -8.33 -44.27
CA ARG A 528 14.96 -9.03 -44.39
C ARG A 528 13.94 -8.59 -43.32
N GLY A 529 14.37 -8.40 -42.07
CA GLY A 529 13.53 -7.88 -40.99
C GLY A 529 12.99 -6.48 -41.31
N LEU A 530 13.88 -5.56 -41.69
CA LEU A 530 13.49 -4.20 -42.07
C LEU A 530 12.56 -4.18 -43.29
N GLN A 531 12.87 -4.98 -44.33
CA GLN A 531 12.00 -5.15 -45.50
C GLN A 531 10.60 -5.67 -45.12
N SER A 532 10.50 -6.65 -44.22
CA SER A 532 9.20 -7.20 -43.80
C SER A 532 8.35 -6.17 -43.06
N VAL A 533 8.94 -5.36 -42.18
CA VAL A 533 8.23 -4.29 -41.46
C VAL A 533 7.83 -3.15 -42.39
N LEU A 534 8.68 -2.78 -43.35
CA LEU A 534 8.36 -1.76 -44.37
C LEU A 534 7.20 -2.20 -45.26
N LEU A 535 7.22 -3.45 -45.76
CA LEU A 535 6.14 -4.02 -46.57
C LEU A 535 4.85 -4.16 -45.76
N ALA A 536 4.92 -4.55 -44.48
CA ALA A 536 3.77 -4.58 -43.58
C ALA A 536 3.18 -3.17 -43.34
N TRP A 537 4.03 -2.15 -43.21
CA TRP A 537 3.59 -0.77 -43.05
C TRP A 537 2.87 -0.29 -44.32
N ILE A 538 3.49 -0.43 -45.50
CA ILE A 538 2.87 -0.09 -46.79
C ILE A 538 1.54 -0.85 -46.98
N GLY A 539 1.53 -2.16 -46.75
CA GLY A 539 0.36 -3.02 -46.96
C GLY A 539 -0.82 -2.68 -46.03
N SER A 540 -0.56 -2.45 -44.74
CA SER A 540 -1.62 -2.08 -43.78
C SER A 540 -2.18 -0.68 -44.03
N ARG A 541 -1.35 0.29 -44.46
CA ARG A 541 -1.82 1.63 -44.88
C ARG A 541 -2.63 1.54 -46.17
N GLY A 542 -2.17 0.77 -47.15
CA GLY A 542 -2.90 0.50 -48.38
C GLY A 542 -4.28 -0.11 -48.13
N LEU A 543 -4.39 -1.06 -47.19
CA LEU A 543 -5.67 -1.64 -46.78
C LEU A 543 -6.60 -0.59 -46.14
N ILE A 544 -6.09 0.22 -45.20
CA ILE A 544 -6.87 1.28 -44.55
C ILE A 544 -7.36 2.32 -45.58
N VAL A 545 -6.50 2.74 -46.51
CA VAL A 545 -6.85 3.68 -47.59
C VAL A 545 -7.86 3.07 -48.57
N ALA A 546 -7.74 1.78 -48.91
CA ALA A 546 -8.74 1.10 -49.74
C ALA A 546 -10.11 1.10 -49.08
N ILE A 547 -10.18 0.82 -47.76
CA ILE A 547 -11.44 0.87 -47.01
C ILE A 547 -11.98 2.31 -46.94
N LEU A 548 -11.13 3.31 -46.73
CA LEU A 548 -11.50 4.73 -46.74
C LEU A 548 -12.15 5.14 -48.06
N VAL A 549 -11.56 4.76 -49.20
CA VAL A 549 -12.11 5.05 -50.54
C VAL A 549 -13.43 4.33 -50.74
N VAL A 550 -13.51 3.04 -50.43
CA VAL A 550 -14.77 2.26 -50.58
C VAL A 550 -15.88 2.81 -49.67
N MET A 551 -15.57 3.21 -48.43
CA MET A 551 -16.57 3.84 -47.55
C MET A 551 -17.02 5.20 -48.09
N GLY A 552 -16.12 6.06 -48.58
CA GLY A 552 -16.48 7.34 -49.18
C GLY A 552 -17.38 7.20 -50.41
N LEU A 553 -17.15 6.18 -51.23
CA LEU A 553 -18.00 5.84 -52.37
C LEU A 553 -19.38 5.31 -51.95
N ILE A 554 -19.48 4.62 -50.81
CA ILE A 554 -20.75 4.07 -50.29
C ILE A 554 -21.58 5.12 -49.56
N THR A 555 -20.95 5.97 -48.74
CA THR A 555 -21.65 6.95 -47.89
C THR A 555 -21.81 8.32 -48.53
N GLY A 556 -21.11 8.60 -49.64
CA GLY A 556 -21.00 9.95 -50.23
C GLY A 556 -20.23 10.96 -49.36
N SER A 557 -19.63 10.51 -48.25
CA SER A 557 -18.92 11.39 -47.31
C SER A 557 -17.57 11.83 -47.86
N SER A 558 -17.17 13.08 -47.59
CA SER A 558 -15.85 13.56 -47.98
C SER A 558 -14.74 12.83 -47.22
N ILE A 559 -13.58 12.66 -47.87
CA ILE A 559 -12.40 12.04 -47.24
C ILE A 559 -11.97 12.84 -46.00
N GLY A 560 -12.06 14.18 -46.04
CA GLY A 560 -11.75 15.05 -44.90
C GLY A 560 -12.66 14.78 -43.70
N THR A 561 -13.97 14.64 -43.93
CA THR A 561 -14.95 14.28 -42.90
C THR A 561 -14.63 12.92 -42.27
N MET A 562 -14.40 11.88 -43.09
CA MET A 562 -14.12 10.53 -42.58
C MET A 562 -12.82 10.44 -41.79
N LEU A 563 -11.80 11.22 -42.15
CA LEU A 563 -10.53 11.30 -41.42
C LEU A 563 -10.60 12.11 -40.13
N THR A 564 -11.69 12.86 -39.89
CA THR A 564 -11.83 13.79 -38.76
C THR A 564 -12.96 13.41 -37.78
N TYR A 565 -13.54 12.21 -37.88
CA TYR A 565 -14.51 11.75 -36.88
C TYR A 565 -13.91 11.63 -35.46
N TRP A 566 -14.78 11.74 -34.46
CA TRP A 566 -14.47 11.49 -33.05
C TRP A 566 -13.36 12.43 -32.51
N ASP A 567 -12.36 11.90 -31.78
CA ASP A 567 -11.36 12.66 -31.03
C ASP A 567 -10.56 13.69 -31.86
N VAL A 568 -10.55 13.59 -33.19
CA VAL A 568 -9.87 14.57 -34.05
C VAL A 568 -10.49 15.97 -33.93
N GLN A 569 -11.81 16.06 -33.72
CA GLN A 569 -12.49 17.35 -33.56
C GLN A 569 -12.00 18.07 -32.30
N HIS A 570 -11.90 17.34 -31.17
CA HIS A 570 -11.33 17.83 -29.92
C HIS A 570 -9.92 18.39 -30.11
N PHE A 571 -9.05 17.67 -30.85
CA PHE A 571 -7.71 18.17 -31.15
C PHE A 571 -7.69 19.43 -32.03
N PHE A 572 -8.67 19.61 -32.92
CA PHE A 572 -8.79 20.82 -33.75
C PHE A 572 -9.33 22.01 -32.94
N VAL A 573 -10.31 21.80 -32.06
CA VAL A 573 -10.82 22.83 -31.14
C VAL A 573 -9.69 23.32 -30.24
N ILE A 574 -8.93 22.43 -29.61
CA ILE A 574 -7.79 22.81 -28.76
C ILE A 574 -6.70 23.54 -29.56
N ALA A 575 -6.49 23.20 -30.83
CA ALA A 575 -5.51 23.87 -31.69
C ALA A 575 -5.94 25.28 -32.15
N GLN A 576 -7.24 25.58 -32.15
CA GLN A 576 -7.82 26.86 -32.56
C GLN A 576 -8.11 27.78 -31.37
N GLU A 577 -8.75 27.25 -30.33
CA GLU A 577 -9.35 27.99 -29.22
C GLU A 577 -8.67 27.71 -27.87
N GLY A 578 -7.78 26.71 -27.81
CA GLY A 578 -7.21 26.22 -26.55
C GLY A 578 -8.25 25.49 -25.72
N TYR A 579 -8.16 25.59 -24.39
CA TYR A 579 -9.06 24.91 -23.45
C TYR A 579 -10.25 25.80 -23.06
N ALA A 580 -10.94 26.35 -24.06
CA ALA A 580 -12.11 27.21 -23.86
C ALA A 580 -13.34 26.43 -23.36
N ASP A 581 -13.63 25.25 -23.93
CA ASP A 581 -14.59 24.29 -23.36
C ASP A 581 -13.87 23.44 -22.29
N PRO A 582 -14.36 23.39 -21.03
CA PRO A 582 -13.81 22.53 -19.98
C PRO A 582 -13.70 21.04 -20.35
N LYS A 583 -14.54 20.51 -21.25
CA LYS A 583 -14.45 19.11 -21.70
C LYS A 583 -13.16 18.81 -22.44
N GLU A 584 -12.62 19.80 -23.16
CA GLU A 584 -11.38 19.66 -23.92
C GLU A 584 -10.16 19.43 -23.01
N MET A 585 -10.25 19.83 -21.73
CA MET A 585 -9.23 19.58 -20.71
C MET A 585 -9.01 18.10 -20.41
N ALA A 586 -9.84 17.20 -20.95
CA ALA A 586 -9.62 15.76 -20.95
C ALA A 586 -8.46 15.32 -21.89
N PHE A 587 -8.16 16.10 -22.93
CA PHE A 587 -7.15 15.81 -23.95
C PHE A 587 -5.84 16.57 -23.71
N PHE A 588 -4.73 15.93 -24.06
CA PHE A 588 -3.39 16.45 -23.79
C PHE A 588 -2.87 17.36 -24.92
N PRO A 589 -2.09 18.42 -24.62
CA PRO A 589 -1.85 19.55 -25.53
C PRO A 589 -0.91 19.27 -26.70
N GLY A 590 -0.06 18.24 -26.63
CA GLY A 590 1.11 18.09 -27.49
C GLY A 590 0.80 17.93 -28.98
N LEU A 591 -0.27 17.19 -29.34
CA LEU A 591 -0.69 17.07 -30.74
C LEU A 591 -1.41 18.35 -31.24
N PRO A 592 -2.42 18.89 -30.53
CA PRO A 592 -3.03 20.18 -30.87
C PRO A 592 -2.04 21.34 -31.03
N MET A 593 -1.03 21.45 -30.15
CA MET A 593 -0.03 22.52 -30.23
C MET A 593 0.78 22.46 -31.54
N ILE A 594 1.13 21.27 -32.03
CA ILE A 594 1.84 21.13 -33.31
C ILE A 594 0.89 21.41 -34.48
N MET A 595 -0.37 20.99 -34.40
CA MET A 595 -1.40 21.31 -35.39
C MET A 595 -1.60 22.82 -35.53
N GLY A 596 -1.80 23.53 -34.42
CA GLY A 596 -1.99 24.98 -34.39
C GLY A 596 -0.75 25.76 -34.84
N ALA A 597 0.44 25.38 -34.36
CA ALA A 597 1.69 26.03 -34.77
C ALA A 597 1.98 25.90 -36.27
N LEU A 598 1.69 24.74 -36.88
CA LEU A 598 1.86 24.56 -38.33
C LEU A 598 0.71 25.19 -39.14
N ALA A 599 -0.49 25.32 -38.58
CA ALA A 599 -1.59 26.06 -39.20
C ALA A 599 -1.28 27.57 -39.31
N GLN A 600 -0.59 28.15 -38.33
CA GLN A 600 -0.14 29.55 -38.38
C GLN A 600 0.82 29.85 -39.56
N ILE A 601 1.52 28.84 -40.09
CA ILE A 601 2.37 28.95 -41.29
C ILE A 601 1.71 28.34 -42.55
N GLY A 602 0.39 28.16 -42.53
CA GLY A 602 -0.41 27.77 -43.70
C GLY A 602 -0.54 26.27 -43.97
N ILE A 603 -0.05 25.39 -43.08
CA ILE A 603 -0.20 23.93 -43.24
C ILE A 603 -1.51 23.47 -42.57
N PRO A 604 -2.47 22.88 -43.30
CA PRO A 604 -3.76 22.47 -42.71
C PRO A 604 -3.59 21.47 -41.57
N MET A 605 -4.32 21.66 -40.46
CA MET A 605 -4.23 20.81 -39.25
C MET A 605 -4.45 19.32 -39.54
N LEU A 606 -5.36 18.99 -40.46
CA LEU A 606 -5.60 17.63 -40.95
C LEU A 606 -4.34 17.02 -41.60
N VAL A 607 -3.63 17.78 -42.44
CA VAL A 607 -2.39 17.33 -43.09
C VAL A 607 -1.30 17.13 -42.04
N THR A 608 -1.14 18.07 -41.11
CA THR A 608 -0.22 17.94 -39.97
C THR A 608 -0.49 16.67 -39.16
N GLY A 609 -1.72 16.45 -38.74
CA GLY A 609 -2.11 15.27 -37.96
C GLY A 609 -1.92 13.95 -38.70
N LEU A 610 -2.26 13.91 -40.00
CA LEU A 610 -2.06 12.73 -40.84
C LEU A 610 -0.57 12.40 -41.01
N VAL A 611 0.27 13.40 -41.31
CA VAL A 611 1.72 13.22 -41.47
C VAL A 611 2.36 12.78 -40.15
N LEU A 612 2.03 13.41 -39.02
CA LEU A 612 2.51 13.00 -37.70
C LEU A 612 2.09 11.56 -37.37
N SER A 613 0.90 11.13 -37.78
CA SER A 613 0.40 9.78 -37.51
C SER A 613 1.08 8.71 -38.36
N LEU A 614 1.31 9.01 -39.65
CA LEU A 614 2.07 8.14 -40.55
C LEU A 614 3.53 8.01 -40.12
N VAL A 615 4.20 9.13 -39.82
CA VAL A 615 5.60 9.14 -39.35
C VAL A 615 5.72 8.48 -37.97
N GLY A 616 4.82 8.82 -37.04
CA GLY A 616 4.76 8.22 -35.71
C GLY A 616 4.57 6.70 -35.78
N SER A 617 3.66 6.21 -36.60
CA SER A 617 3.45 4.76 -36.73
C SER A 617 4.62 4.02 -37.39
N ALA A 618 5.32 4.62 -38.35
CA ALA A 618 6.57 4.08 -38.88
C ALA A 618 7.66 4.03 -37.79
N ALA A 619 7.83 5.11 -37.04
CA ALA A 619 8.81 5.20 -35.95
C ALA A 619 8.50 4.21 -34.80
N ALA A 620 7.22 4.02 -34.45
CA ALA A 620 6.75 3.05 -33.48
C ALA A 620 7.04 1.60 -33.92
N ALA A 621 6.76 1.27 -35.20
CA ALA A 621 7.07 -0.05 -35.75
C ALA A 621 8.58 -0.34 -35.78
N LEU A 622 9.42 0.67 -36.06
CA LEU A 622 10.89 0.54 -35.98
C LEU A 622 11.40 0.38 -34.54
N ALA A 623 10.78 1.03 -33.55
CA ALA A 623 11.06 0.80 -32.15
C ALA A 623 10.64 -0.63 -31.72
N LEU A 624 9.45 -1.07 -32.14
CA LEU A 624 8.95 -2.41 -31.83
C LEU A 624 9.75 -3.52 -32.52
N LEU A 625 10.30 -3.27 -33.71
CA LEU A 625 11.29 -4.14 -34.37
C LEU A 625 12.51 -4.36 -33.47
N ARG A 626 12.99 -3.32 -32.77
CA ARG A 626 14.09 -3.47 -31.79
C ARG A 626 13.68 -4.17 -30.49
N LEU A 627 12.47 -3.91 -29.99
CA LEU A 627 12.00 -4.45 -28.71
C LEU A 627 11.56 -5.92 -28.79
N GLY A 628 10.91 -6.29 -29.90
CA GLY A 628 10.18 -7.55 -30.08
C GLY A 628 10.39 -8.26 -31.41
N GLY A 629 11.23 -7.74 -32.32
CA GLY A 629 11.52 -8.36 -33.60
C GLY A 629 10.48 -8.06 -34.71
N PRO A 630 10.74 -8.52 -35.95
CA PRO A 630 9.93 -8.18 -37.11
C PRO A 630 8.51 -8.75 -37.05
N VAL A 631 8.30 -9.87 -36.35
CA VAL A 631 6.97 -10.47 -36.15
C VAL A 631 6.11 -9.57 -35.26
N ALA A 632 6.64 -9.10 -34.12
CA ALA A 632 5.91 -8.20 -33.22
C ALA A 632 5.54 -6.88 -33.93
N ALA A 633 6.49 -6.28 -34.65
CA ALA A 633 6.26 -5.06 -35.43
C ALA A 633 5.21 -5.26 -36.54
N THR A 634 5.28 -6.37 -37.28
CA THR A 634 4.29 -6.71 -38.32
C THR A 634 2.89 -6.91 -37.73
N MET A 635 2.77 -7.64 -36.61
CA MET A 635 1.48 -7.86 -35.95
C MET A 635 0.85 -6.56 -35.45
N TRP A 636 1.64 -5.64 -34.89
CA TRP A 636 1.17 -4.32 -34.46
C TRP A 636 0.66 -3.47 -35.63
N LEU A 637 1.31 -3.55 -36.79
CA LEU A 637 0.88 -2.83 -38.01
C LEU A 637 -0.45 -3.34 -38.59
N PHE A 638 -0.83 -4.59 -38.28
CA PHE A 638 -2.12 -5.20 -38.61
C PHE A 638 -2.99 -5.43 -37.36
N ALA A 639 -2.83 -4.60 -36.33
CA ALA A 639 -3.67 -4.66 -35.14
C ALA A 639 -5.16 -4.43 -35.49
N PRO A 640 -6.11 -5.05 -34.76
CA PRO A 640 -7.55 -4.83 -34.95
C PRO A 640 -7.96 -3.35 -35.04
N VAL A 641 -7.32 -2.50 -34.24
CA VAL A 641 -7.61 -1.06 -34.16
C VAL A 641 -6.57 -0.19 -34.91
N ALA A 642 -5.86 -0.76 -35.89
CA ALA A 642 -4.76 -0.09 -36.60
C ALA A 642 -5.15 1.21 -37.34
N VAL A 643 -6.44 1.49 -37.53
CA VAL A 643 -6.93 2.78 -38.06
C VAL A 643 -6.37 3.98 -37.28
N PHE A 644 -6.29 3.90 -35.94
CA PHE A 644 -5.70 4.94 -35.07
C PHE A 644 -4.18 5.09 -35.22
N THR A 645 -3.53 4.24 -36.01
CA THR A 645 -2.12 4.39 -36.41
C THR A 645 -1.96 5.14 -37.75
N VAL A 646 -3.06 5.62 -38.33
CA VAL A 646 -3.12 6.34 -39.62
C VAL A 646 -3.88 7.67 -39.49
N VAL A 647 -5.08 7.67 -38.89
CA VAL A 647 -5.87 8.90 -38.70
C VAL A 647 -5.20 9.86 -37.69
N PRO A 648 -5.53 11.18 -37.67
CA PRO A 648 -4.94 12.24 -36.80
C PRO A 648 -5.09 12.07 -35.27
N TYR A 649 -4.76 10.91 -34.75
CA TYR A 649 -4.93 10.48 -33.37
C TYR A 649 -3.59 10.39 -32.64
N THR A 650 -3.63 10.50 -31.30
CA THR A 650 -2.41 10.53 -30.48
C THR A 650 -1.74 9.16 -30.29
N GLU A 651 -2.42 8.05 -30.60
CA GLU A 651 -1.93 6.66 -30.49
C GLU A 651 -0.56 6.45 -31.17
N SER A 652 -0.46 6.80 -32.45
CA SER A 652 0.72 6.60 -33.29
C SER A 652 1.95 7.37 -32.78
N LEU A 653 1.78 8.67 -32.53
CA LEU A 653 2.79 9.58 -32.02
C LEU A 653 3.22 9.18 -30.60
N PHE A 654 2.26 8.85 -29.74
CA PHE A 654 2.55 8.36 -28.38
C PHE A 654 3.34 7.04 -28.42
N CYS A 655 2.93 6.06 -29.23
CA CYS A 655 3.65 4.79 -29.35
C CYS A 655 5.08 5.01 -29.87
N ALA A 656 5.30 5.94 -30.81
CA ALA A 656 6.64 6.28 -31.28
C ALA A 656 7.54 6.76 -30.14
N LEU A 657 7.06 7.75 -29.39
CA LEU A 657 7.78 8.37 -28.28
C LEU A 657 7.99 7.37 -27.14
N ALA A 658 6.95 6.65 -26.73
CA ALA A 658 6.98 5.68 -25.64
C ALA A 658 7.87 4.46 -25.94
N PHE A 659 7.77 3.88 -27.14
CA PHE A 659 8.56 2.69 -27.48
C PHE A 659 10.04 3.04 -27.68
N TRP A 660 10.35 4.20 -28.25
CA TRP A 660 11.74 4.68 -28.28
C TRP A 660 12.24 5.08 -26.90
N ALA A 661 11.43 5.68 -26.02
CA ALA A 661 11.81 5.94 -24.64
C ALA A 661 12.17 4.63 -23.91
N TRP A 662 11.36 3.59 -24.08
CA TRP A 662 11.60 2.26 -23.53
C TRP A 662 12.87 1.62 -24.08
N GLU A 663 13.10 1.69 -25.39
CA GLU A 663 14.32 1.17 -26.00
C GLU A 663 15.56 1.94 -25.51
N ARG A 664 15.49 3.27 -25.44
CA ARG A 664 16.59 4.11 -24.92
C ARG A 664 16.92 3.77 -23.48
N ALA A 665 15.92 3.56 -22.63
CA ALA A 665 16.11 3.12 -21.25
C ALA A 665 16.73 1.71 -21.20
N ARG A 666 16.25 0.75 -22.01
CA ARG A 666 16.85 -0.60 -22.16
C ARG A 666 18.29 -0.56 -22.72
N ALA A 667 18.68 0.48 -23.46
CA ALA A 667 20.05 0.71 -23.93
C ALA A 667 20.92 1.51 -22.93
N ASP A 668 20.45 1.69 -21.69
CA ASP A 668 21.02 2.52 -20.62
C ASP A 668 21.23 4.01 -20.96
N ARG A 669 20.51 4.52 -21.96
CA ARG A 669 20.56 5.92 -22.41
C ARG A 669 19.42 6.73 -21.79
N TRP A 670 19.55 7.06 -20.50
CA TRP A 670 18.46 7.65 -19.70
C TRP A 670 18.08 9.08 -20.08
N MET A 671 19.03 9.92 -20.51
CA MET A 671 18.71 11.28 -20.98
C MET A 671 17.73 11.27 -22.18
N PRO A 672 18.01 10.61 -23.33
CA PRO A 672 17.05 10.57 -24.43
C PRO A 672 15.79 9.76 -24.08
N ALA A 673 15.87 8.78 -23.17
CA ALA A 673 14.67 8.11 -22.66
C ALA A 673 13.73 9.09 -21.93
N ALA A 674 14.26 9.94 -21.06
CA ALA A 674 13.50 10.95 -20.33
C ALA A 674 12.94 12.04 -21.23
N ILE A 675 13.69 12.51 -22.24
CA ILE A 675 13.19 13.49 -23.22
C ILE A 675 12.02 12.89 -24.01
N LEU A 676 12.16 11.66 -24.52
CA LEU A 676 11.09 10.97 -25.25
C LEU A 676 9.88 10.67 -24.36
N ALA A 677 10.09 10.29 -23.09
CA ALA A 677 9.00 10.10 -22.13
C ALA A 677 8.30 11.43 -21.80
N ALA A 678 9.03 12.55 -21.70
CA ALA A 678 8.47 13.87 -21.45
C ALA A 678 7.61 14.35 -22.63
N LEU A 679 8.06 14.13 -23.86
CA LEU A 679 7.25 14.34 -25.06
C LEU A 679 6.04 13.39 -25.11
N ALA A 680 6.18 12.13 -24.70
CA ALA A 680 5.03 11.22 -24.60
C ALA A 680 3.99 11.72 -23.58
N CYS A 681 4.44 12.34 -22.49
CA CYS A 681 3.59 12.97 -21.47
C CYS A 681 2.89 14.25 -21.94
N THR A 682 3.35 14.94 -23.00
CA THR A 682 2.55 16.02 -23.60
C THR A 682 1.45 15.50 -24.52
N VAL A 683 1.53 14.23 -24.97
CA VAL A 683 0.66 13.68 -26.02
C VAL A 683 -0.50 12.85 -25.44
N ARG A 684 -0.32 12.13 -24.32
CA ARG A 684 -1.40 11.38 -23.63
C ARG A 684 -1.15 11.21 -22.13
N VAL A 685 -2.24 11.07 -21.36
CA VAL A 685 -2.22 10.62 -19.95
C VAL A 685 -1.45 9.31 -19.73
N SER A 686 -1.42 8.43 -20.74
CA SER A 686 -0.64 7.18 -20.72
C SER A 686 0.87 7.40 -20.47
N GLY A 687 1.38 8.63 -20.65
CA GLY A 687 2.73 9.02 -20.24
C GLY A 687 2.99 8.86 -18.74
N LEU A 688 1.98 9.08 -17.88
CA LEU A 688 2.09 8.87 -16.44
C LEU A 688 2.44 7.40 -16.11
N PHE A 689 1.76 6.45 -16.78
CA PHE A 689 2.03 5.03 -16.62
C PHE A 689 3.41 4.64 -17.18
N LEU A 690 3.89 5.33 -18.21
CA LEU A 690 5.22 5.12 -18.79
C LEU A 690 6.31 5.56 -17.80
N VAL A 691 6.15 6.72 -17.17
CA VAL A 691 7.04 7.20 -16.10
C VAL A 691 7.10 6.20 -14.95
N GLY A 692 5.95 5.72 -14.47
CA GLY A 692 5.90 4.70 -13.42
C GLY A 692 6.64 3.42 -13.80
N ALA A 693 6.40 2.90 -15.00
CA ALA A 693 7.03 1.68 -15.49
C ALA A 693 8.54 1.84 -15.77
N LEU A 694 9.01 3.01 -16.23
CA LEU A 694 10.43 3.36 -16.32
C LEU A 694 11.07 3.48 -14.91
N GLY A 695 10.33 3.94 -13.91
CA GLY A 695 10.75 3.92 -12.51
C GLY A 695 10.96 2.49 -11.99
N ILE A 696 10.03 1.58 -12.28
CA ILE A 696 10.21 0.15 -12.00
C ILE A 696 11.40 -0.43 -12.77
N MET A 697 11.64 -0.01 -14.02
CA MET A 697 12.83 -0.42 -14.78
C MET A 697 14.13 0.04 -14.11
N ALA A 698 14.22 1.30 -13.67
CA ALA A 698 15.37 1.84 -12.95
C ALA A 698 15.63 1.09 -11.62
N LEU A 699 14.57 0.80 -10.87
CA LEU A 699 14.64 0.10 -9.58
C LEU A 699 15.00 -1.38 -9.73
N THR A 700 14.53 -2.05 -10.77
CA THR A 700 14.75 -3.49 -10.99
C THR A 700 15.99 -3.80 -11.83
N TRP A 701 16.66 -2.77 -12.36
CA TRP A 701 17.88 -2.92 -13.16
C TRP A 701 18.96 -3.75 -12.43
N ALA A 702 19.38 -4.85 -13.07
CA ALA A 702 20.32 -5.78 -12.46
C ALA A 702 21.76 -5.25 -12.49
N ALA A 703 22.59 -5.73 -11.55
CA ALA A 703 24.03 -5.44 -11.46
C ALA A 703 24.46 -3.95 -11.31
N VAL A 704 23.53 -3.01 -11.15
CA VAL A 704 23.81 -1.56 -11.01
C VAL A 704 23.72 -1.08 -9.55
N GLN A 705 24.66 -0.22 -9.16
CA GLN A 705 24.77 0.36 -7.80
C GLN A 705 23.56 1.22 -7.44
N TRP A 706 23.25 1.37 -6.14
CA TRP A 706 22.08 2.14 -5.71
C TRP A 706 22.17 3.63 -6.11
N ARG A 707 23.37 4.23 -6.06
CA ARG A 707 23.61 5.60 -6.54
C ARG A 707 23.24 5.79 -8.01
N GLU A 708 23.60 4.84 -8.86
CA GLU A 708 23.24 4.87 -10.28
C GLU A 708 21.72 4.68 -10.49
N ARG A 709 21.04 3.86 -9.68
CA ARG A 709 19.57 3.76 -9.73
C ARG A 709 18.91 5.09 -9.35
N LEU A 710 19.44 5.79 -8.36
CA LEU A 710 18.98 7.14 -8.01
C LEU A 710 19.21 8.13 -9.16
N LEU A 711 20.38 8.12 -9.81
CA LEU A 711 20.63 8.94 -11.01
C LEU A 711 19.65 8.61 -12.16
N LYS A 712 19.34 7.33 -12.37
CA LYS A 712 18.35 6.85 -13.34
C LYS A 712 16.92 7.34 -13.00
N LEU A 713 16.56 7.35 -11.71
CA LEU A 713 15.28 7.90 -11.23
C LEU A 713 15.21 9.44 -11.34
N LEU A 714 16.32 10.16 -11.12
CA LEU A 714 16.34 11.62 -11.28
C LEU A 714 16.02 12.08 -12.71
N TRP A 715 16.37 11.28 -13.73
CA TRP A 715 15.95 11.55 -15.11
C TRP A 715 14.42 11.55 -15.29
N LEU A 716 13.66 10.84 -14.43
CA LEU A 716 12.20 10.84 -14.47
C LEU A 716 11.58 12.14 -13.91
N ALA A 717 12.36 13.01 -13.25
CA ALA A 717 11.87 14.32 -12.84
C ALA A 717 11.43 15.17 -14.05
N LEU A 718 12.06 15.01 -15.22
CA LEU A 718 11.70 15.74 -16.44
C LEU A 718 10.27 15.43 -16.94
N PRO A 719 9.88 14.17 -17.23
CA PRO A 719 8.51 13.86 -17.62
C PRO A 719 7.48 14.11 -16.50
N ILE A 720 7.87 13.98 -15.22
CA ILE A 720 7.00 14.38 -14.09
C ILE A 720 6.73 15.88 -14.12
N ALA A 721 7.75 16.71 -14.35
CA ALA A 721 7.62 18.15 -14.44
C ALA A 721 6.71 18.59 -15.60
N VAL A 722 6.69 17.87 -16.72
CA VAL A 722 5.76 18.12 -17.83
C VAL A 722 4.31 17.88 -17.42
N ILE A 723 4.01 16.76 -16.74
CA ILE A 723 2.66 16.48 -16.24
C ILE A 723 2.24 17.53 -15.20
N ALA A 724 3.14 17.85 -14.27
CA ALA A 724 2.89 18.88 -13.24
C ALA A 724 2.63 20.26 -13.85
N ALA A 725 3.41 20.67 -14.87
CA ALA A 725 3.22 21.93 -15.57
C ALA A 725 1.86 22.00 -16.27
N TYR A 726 1.39 20.91 -16.90
CA TYR A 726 0.06 20.86 -17.49
C TYR A 726 -1.06 20.95 -16.45
N VAL A 727 -0.94 20.24 -15.32
CA VAL A 727 -1.91 20.33 -14.21
C VAL A 727 -1.93 21.73 -13.58
N ILE A 728 -0.78 22.36 -13.39
CA ILE A 728 -0.67 23.76 -12.90
C ILE A 728 -1.31 24.73 -13.90
N TYR A 729 -1.12 24.52 -15.20
CA TYR A 729 -1.76 25.32 -16.24
C TYR A 729 -3.30 25.19 -16.23
N LEU A 730 -3.84 23.97 -16.12
CA LEU A 730 -5.29 23.75 -15.97
C LEU A 730 -5.84 24.36 -14.67
N HIS A 731 -5.11 24.28 -13.55
CA HIS A 731 -5.46 24.97 -12.32
C HIS A 731 -5.46 26.50 -12.51
N GLY A 732 -4.52 27.05 -13.28
CA GLY A 732 -4.50 28.47 -13.63
C GLY A 732 -5.71 28.94 -14.44
N LEU A 733 -6.30 28.05 -15.25
CA LEU A 733 -7.52 28.33 -16.02
C LEU A 733 -8.82 28.16 -15.20
N THR A 734 -8.85 27.22 -14.25
CA THR A 734 -10.10 26.75 -13.62
C THR A 734 -10.18 26.97 -12.11
N GLY A 735 -9.07 27.26 -11.44
CA GLY A 735 -8.95 27.20 -9.98
C GLY A 735 -9.01 25.78 -9.39
N SER A 736 -9.02 24.72 -10.22
CA SER A 736 -9.19 23.33 -9.76
C SER A 736 -7.99 22.45 -10.11
N TRP A 737 -7.48 21.72 -9.10
CA TRP A 737 -6.44 20.71 -9.27
C TRP A 737 -6.95 19.42 -9.92
N THR A 738 -8.29 19.22 -10.00
CA THR A 738 -8.92 18.03 -10.57
C THR A 738 -9.51 18.26 -11.96
N ALA A 739 -9.30 19.44 -12.58
CA ALA A 739 -9.92 19.83 -13.85
C ALA A 739 -9.87 18.76 -14.94
N TRP A 740 -8.71 18.13 -15.17
CA TRP A 740 -8.56 17.02 -16.13
C TRP A 740 -9.49 15.83 -15.84
N PHE A 741 -9.64 15.46 -14.56
CA PHE A 741 -10.46 14.34 -14.12
C PHE A 741 -11.95 14.68 -14.22
N SER A 742 -12.34 15.88 -13.77
CA SER A 742 -13.70 16.39 -13.90
C SER A 742 -14.14 16.51 -15.37
N ALA A 743 -13.22 16.82 -16.30
CA ALA A 743 -13.49 16.80 -17.73
C ALA A 743 -13.72 15.39 -18.28
N GLN A 744 -12.94 14.39 -17.85
CA GLN A 744 -13.14 12.98 -18.20
C GLN A 744 -14.49 12.45 -17.70
N GLU A 745 -14.89 12.83 -16.47
CA GLU A 745 -16.18 12.49 -15.89
C GLU A 745 -17.34 13.16 -16.65
N ALA A 746 -17.31 14.48 -16.84
CA ALA A 746 -18.38 15.23 -17.50
C ALA A 746 -18.52 14.94 -19.02
N GLY A 747 -17.45 14.53 -19.70
CA GLY A 747 -17.49 14.23 -21.13
C GLY A 747 -17.76 12.76 -21.47
N TRP A 748 -17.28 11.81 -20.66
CA TRP A 748 -17.29 10.37 -20.98
C TRP A 748 -17.75 9.46 -19.83
N ASN A 749 -18.30 10.00 -18.75
CA ASN A 749 -18.73 9.26 -17.55
C ASN A 749 -17.61 8.44 -16.88
N ARG A 750 -16.37 8.96 -16.89
CA ARG A 750 -15.18 8.32 -16.31
C ARG A 750 -14.93 8.77 -14.87
N GLY A 751 -15.94 8.62 -14.02
CA GLY A 751 -15.81 8.76 -12.56
C GLY A 751 -15.05 7.57 -11.94
N PHE A 752 -14.68 7.70 -10.66
CA PHE A 752 -14.03 6.61 -9.91
C PHE A 752 -15.05 5.53 -9.53
N HIS A 753 -14.78 4.29 -9.92
CA HIS A 753 -15.57 3.12 -9.54
C HIS A 753 -14.68 1.99 -9.03
N TRP A 754 -15.25 1.07 -8.25
CA TRP A 754 -14.51 -0.10 -7.82
C TRP A 754 -14.42 -1.17 -8.92
N PRO A 755 -13.37 -2.02 -8.96
CA PRO A 755 -13.19 -3.01 -10.03
C PRO A 755 -14.34 -4.00 -10.23
N TRP A 756 -15.11 -4.30 -9.18
CA TRP A 756 -16.29 -5.16 -9.27
C TRP A 756 -17.51 -4.43 -9.85
N GLU A 757 -17.65 -3.12 -9.61
CA GLU A 757 -18.70 -2.27 -10.19
C GLU A 757 -18.45 -2.08 -11.69
N ALA A 758 -17.23 -1.68 -12.05
CA ALA A 758 -16.78 -1.56 -13.44
C ALA A 758 -16.99 -2.85 -14.23
N PHE A 759 -16.66 -3.99 -13.62
CA PHE A 759 -16.91 -5.31 -14.20
C PHE A 759 -18.41 -5.62 -14.34
N ALA A 760 -19.23 -5.37 -13.31
CA ALA A 760 -20.67 -5.62 -13.34
C ALA A 760 -21.39 -4.77 -14.40
N ASN A 761 -21.08 -3.47 -14.46
CA ASN A 761 -21.61 -2.54 -15.46
C ASN A 761 -21.24 -2.97 -16.88
N THR A 762 -19.97 -3.36 -17.10
CA THR A 762 -19.50 -3.86 -18.40
C THR A 762 -20.12 -5.23 -18.73
N TRP A 763 -20.33 -6.09 -17.73
CA TRP A 763 -20.99 -7.39 -17.90
C TRP A 763 -22.46 -7.26 -18.33
N GLN A 764 -23.16 -6.23 -17.85
CA GLN A 764 -24.50 -5.90 -18.34
C GLN A 764 -24.45 -5.36 -19.78
N ALA A 765 -23.49 -4.48 -20.09
CA ALA A 765 -23.32 -3.86 -21.41
C ALA A 765 -23.03 -4.85 -22.57
N ILE A 766 -22.47 -6.04 -22.28
CA ILE A 766 -22.21 -7.08 -23.31
C ILE A 766 -23.39 -8.03 -23.59
N GLN A 767 -24.49 -7.92 -22.85
CA GLN A 767 -25.65 -8.80 -23.01
C GLN A 767 -26.44 -8.47 -24.29
N PRO A 768 -27.07 -9.46 -24.95
CA PRO A 768 -28.00 -9.19 -26.04
C PRO A 768 -29.11 -8.25 -25.60
N GLY A 769 -29.40 -7.22 -26.39
CA GLY A 769 -30.48 -6.25 -26.11
C GLY A 769 -30.13 -5.13 -25.12
N ALA A 770 -28.94 -5.12 -24.51
CA ALA A 770 -28.54 -4.06 -23.56
C ALA A 770 -28.56 -2.64 -24.17
N TYR A 771 -28.33 -2.53 -25.48
CA TYR A 771 -28.44 -1.30 -26.28
C TYR A 771 -29.23 -1.59 -27.55
N ALA A 772 -30.53 -1.88 -27.42
CA ALA A 772 -31.41 -2.20 -28.54
C ALA A 772 -31.63 -1.02 -29.51
N ASP A 773 -31.34 0.21 -29.07
CA ASP A 773 -31.36 1.44 -29.87
C ASP A 773 -30.02 1.72 -30.60
N ARG A 774 -28.94 1.02 -30.25
CA ARG A 774 -27.57 1.26 -30.79
C ARG A 774 -26.89 -0.02 -31.24
N ASP A 775 -27.31 -0.48 -32.42
CA ASP A 775 -26.67 -1.59 -33.12
C ASP A 775 -25.14 -1.42 -33.18
N GLY A 776 -24.43 -2.45 -32.72
CA GLY A 776 -22.97 -2.49 -32.70
C GLY A 776 -22.32 -2.18 -31.34
N TRP A 777 -22.96 -1.43 -30.44
CA TRP A 777 -22.36 -1.05 -29.14
C TRP A 777 -22.00 -2.28 -28.28
N VAL A 778 -22.89 -3.28 -28.26
CA VAL A 778 -22.66 -4.58 -27.59
C VAL A 778 -21.40 -5.29 -28.10
N TRP A 779 -21.04 -5.12 -29.38
CA TRP A 779 -19.82 -5.71 -29.94
C TRP A 779 -18.55 -4.95 -29.53
N ILE A 780 -18.62 -3.63 -29.38
CA ILE A 780 -17.50 -2.84 -28.81
C ILE A 780 -17.28 -3.23 -27.36
N PHE A 781 -18.31 -3.26 -26.50
CA PHE A 781 -18.16 -3.70 -25.10
C PHE A 781 -17.63 -5.14 -24.96
N ARG A 782 -17.96 -6.04 -25.90
CA ARG A 782 -17.35 -7.39 -25.94
C ARG A 782 -15.85 -7.33 -26.26
N ALA A 783 -15.45 -6.44 -27.18
CA ALA A 783 -14.04 -6.21 -27.47
C ALA A 783 -13.30 -5.52 -26.31
N GLU A 784 -13.94 -4.60 -25.57
CA GLU A 784 -13.42 -4.00 -24.32
C GLU A 784 -13.08 -5.09 -23.30
N MET A 785 -14.03 -5.97 -23.01
CA MET A 785 -13.86 -7.12 -22.10
C MET A 785 -12.71 -8.04 -22.56
N LEU A 786 -12.66 -8.38 -23.85
CA LEU A 786 -11.58 -9.23 -24.41
C LEU A 786 -10.20 -8.56 -24.36
N ALA A 787 -10.13 -7.25 -24.62
CA ALA A 787 -8.89 -6.48 -24.53
C ALA A 787 -8.40 -6.36 -23.08
N TRP A 788 -9.31 -6.18 -22.13
CA TRP A 788 -9.00 -6.15 -20.69
C TRP A 788 -8.45 -7.51 -20.20
N LEU A 789 -9.11 -8.61 -20.57
CA LEU A 789 -8.64 -9.97 -20.30
C LEU A 789 -7.27 -10.26 -20.95
N ALA A 790 -7.03 -9.77 -22.17
CA ALA A 790 -5.73 -9.86 -22.82
C ALA A 790 -4.64 -9.10 -22.05
N GLY A 791 -4.95 -7.92 -21.50
CA GLY A 791 -4.05 -7.16 -20.63
C GLY A 791 -3.66 -7.91 -19.34
N ILE A 792 -4.62 -8.59 -18.70
CA ILE A 792 -4.35 -9.49 -17.55
C ILE A 792 -3.43 -10.63 -17.99
N ALA A 793 -3.72 -11.29 -19.12
CA ALA A 793 -2.90 -12.39 -19.63
C ALA A 793 -1.44 -11.97 -19.90
N VAL A 794 -1.24 -10.79 -20.50
CA VAL A 794 0.10 -10.20 -20.72
C VAL A 794 0.80 -9.89 -19.41
N THR A 795 0.10 -9.28 -18.45
CA THR A 795 0.64 -8.99 -17.11
C THR A 795 1.15 -10.27 -16.44
N VAL A 796 0.34 -11.34 -16.45
CA VAL A 796 0.71 -12.64 -15.89
C VAL A 796 1.89 -13.27 -16.66
N TRP A 797 1.94 -13.15 -17.98
CA TRP A 797 3.06 -13.62 -18.80
C TRP A 797 4.36 -12.88 -18.48
N CYS A 798 4.33 -11.55 -18.34
CA CYS A 798 5.45 -10.73 -17.92
C CYS A 798 5.95 -11.09 -16.51
N LEU A 799 5.04 -11.20 -15.53
CA LEU A 799 5.37 -11.57 -14.15
C LEU A 799 6.02 -12.96 -14.06
N ARG A 800 5.48 -13.96 -14.77
CA ARG A 800 6.06 -15.31 -14.84
C ARG A 800 7.48 -15.31 -15.44
N ARG A 801 7.78 -14.36 -16.32
CA ARG A 801 9.12 -14.14 -16.92
C ARG A 801 10.01 -13.17 -16.15
N LYS A 802 9.55 -12.64 -14.99
CA LYS A 802 10.25 -11.61 -14.18
C LYS A 802 10.51 -10.31 -14.96
N MET A 803 9.67 -10.00 -15.93
CA MET A 803 9.67 -8.76 -16.71
C MET A 803 8.88 -7.70 -15.93
N TRP A 804 9.42 -7.24 -14.79
CA TRP A 804 8.69 -6.43 -13.81
C TRP A 804 8.23 -5.07 -14.35
N ALA A 805 9.07 -4.43 -15.16
CA ALA A 805 8.75 -3.14 -15.76
C ALA A 805 7.63 -3.28 -16.82
N GLU A 806 7.74 -4.26 -17.73
CA GLU A 806 6.71 -4.57 -18.72
C GLU A 806 5.40 -5.04 -18.07
N ALA A 807 5.47 -5.78 -16.96
CA ALA A 807 4.31 -6.13 -16.16
C ALA A 807 3.63 -4.88 -15.59
N SER A 808 4.39 -3.96 -14.98
CA SER A 808 3.82 -2.72 -14.42
C SER A 808 3.21 -1.81 -15.49
N TRP A 809 3.84 -1.70 -16.67
CA TRP A 809 3.35 -0.93 -17.81
C TRP A 809 1.93 -1.35 -18.23
N VAL A 810 1.66 -2.65 -18.28
CA VAL A 810 0.34 -3.18 -18.66
C VAL A 810 -0.61 -3.23 -17.46
N ALA A 811 -0.15 -3.71 -16.30
CA ALA A 811 -0.99 -3.89 -15.11
C ALA A 811 -1.62 -2.60 -14.61
N VAL A 812 -0.87 -1.48 -14.58
CA VAL A 812 -1.40 -0.20 -14.10
C VAL A 812 -2.47 0.34 -15.05
N GLN A 813 -2.34 0.13 -16.36
CA GLN A 813 -3.37 0.49 -17.34
C GLN A 813 -4.62 -0.39 -17.21
N VAL A 814 -4.44 -1.71 -17.10
CA VAL A 814 -5.55 -2.67 -16.87
C VAL A 814 -6.31 -2.35 -15.57
N LEU A 815 -5.61 -1.93 -14.52
CA LEU A 815 -6.22 -1.48 -13.27
C LEU A 815 -6.94 -0.13 -13.46
N ALA A 816 -6.34 0.85 -14.14
CA ALA A 816 -6.98 2.15 -14.39
C ALA A 816 -8.30 2.01 -15.18
N PHE A 817 -8.35 1.14 -16.19
CA PHE A 817 -9.60 0.84 -16.91
C PHE A 817 -10.65 0.11 -16.06
N ALA A 818 -10.22 -0.61 -15.02
CA ALA A 818 -11.12 -1.22 -14.05
C ALA A 818 -11.55 -0.26 -12.92
N LEU A 819 -11.07 0.98 -12.89
CA LEU A 819 -11.47 2.00 -11.91
C LEU A 819 -12.41 3.07 -12.49
N SER A 820 -13.06 2.75 -13.62
CA SER A 820 -13.96 3.58 -14.41
C SER A 820 -15.34 2.92 -14.50
N PHE A 821 -16.42 3.68 -14.73
CA PHE A 821 -17.80 3.17 -14.75
C PHE A 821 -17.99 1.95 -15.68
N TRP A 822 -17.39 1.99 -16.87
CA TRP A 822 -17.22 0.86 -17.78
C TRP A 822 -15.74 0.66 -18.13
N PHE A 823 -15.41 -0.55 -18.59
CA PHE A 823 -14.22 -0.75 -19.41
C PHE A 823 -14.44 -0.03 -20.75
N GLN A 824 -13.60 0.97 -21.03
CA GLN A 824 -13.77 1.86 -22.18
C GLN A 824 -12.41 2.28 -22.76
N SER A 825 -12.30 2.24 -24.09
CA SER A 825 -11.06 2.48 -24.85
C SER A 825 -9.91 1.51 -24.56
N VAL A 826 -10.20 0.32 -24.04
CA VAL A 826 -9.21 -0.75 -23.81
C VAL A 826 -8.67 -1.33 -25.13
N PRO A 827 -9.45 -1.53 -26.22
CA PRO A 827 -8.93 -1.95 -27.53
C PRO A 827 -7.86 -1.00 -28.06
N ARG A 828 -8.06 0.32 -27.96
CA ARG A 828 -7.03 1.34 -28.26
C ARG A 828 -5.78 1.16 -27.40
N ALA A 829 -5.93 0.87 -26.10
CA ALA A 829 -4.80 0.64 -25.19
C ALA A 829 -3.92 -0.56 -25.58
N VAL A 830 -4.45 -1.58 -26.26
CA VAL A 830 -3.65 -2.72 -26.77
C VAL A 830 -2.55 -2.27 -27.74
N LEU A 831 -2.75 -1.18 -28.50
CA LEU A 831 -1.69 -0.60 -29.35
C LEU A 831 -0.49 -0.13 -28.53
N LEU A 832 -0.70 0.37 -27.31
CA LEU A 832 0.34 0.90 -26.42
C LEU A 832 1.09 -0.23 -25.69
N TRP A 833 0.49 -1.42 -25.60
CA TRP A 833 1.09 -2.57 -24.91
C TRP A 833 2.08 -3.33 -25.81
N PHE A 834 3.25 -2.74 -26.09
CA PHE A 834 4.35 -3.46 -26.74
C PHE A 834 4.63 -4.89 -26.17
N PRO A 835 4.44 -5.20 -24.85
CA PRO A 835 4.59 -6.57 -24.35
C PRO A 835 3.55 -7.56 -24.88
N PHE A 836 2.34 -7.12 -25.25
CA PHE A 836 1.33 -7.96 -25.91
C PHE A 836 1.83 -8.47 -27.26
N TRP A 837 2.37 -7.57 -28.08
CA TRP A 837 2.90 -7.89 -29.40
C TRP A 837 4.15 -8.77 -29.32
N MET A 838 4.98 -8.59 -28.28
CA MET A 838 6.09 -9.50 -27.95
C MET A 838 5.62 -10.87 -27.47
N MET A 839 4.55 -10.95 -26.69
CA MET A 839 3.94 -12.22 -26.28
C MET A 839 3.42 -13.00 -27.51
N MET A 840 2.72 -12.32 -28.43
CA MET A 840 2.23 -12.92 -29.68
C MET A 840 3.38 -13.35 -30.61
N ALA A 841 4.42 -12.54 -30.77
CA ALA A 841 5.62 -12.95 -31.51
C ALA A 841 6.29 -14.19 -30.88
N SER A 842 6.39 -14.26 -29.54
CA SER A 842 6.98 -15.42 -28.85
C SER A 842 6.17 -16.72 -29.05
N PHE A 843 4.85 -16.63 -29.25
CA PHE A 843 4.00 -17.76 -29.63
C PHE A 843 4.19 -18.14 -31.10
N TRP A 844 4.33 -17.14 -31.98
CA TRP A 844 4.52 -17.32 -33.42
C TRP A 844 5.86 -18.00 -33.76
N GLU A 845 6.94 -17.59 -33.10
CA GLU A 845 8.31 -18.07 -33.34
C GLU A 845 8.62 -19.39 -32.62
N ARG A 846 7.75 -19.85 -31.72
CA ARG A 846 7.93 -21.10 -30.98
C ARG A 846 7.98 -22.29 -31.95
N LYS A 847 9.03 -23.11 -31.86
CA LYS A 847 9.10 -24.39 -32.60
C LYS A 847 8.07 -25.39 -32.03
N PRO A 848 7.31 -26.11 -32.88
CA PRO A 848 6.45 -27.20 -32.42
C PRO A 848 7.29 -28.37 -31.87
N ARG A 849 6.68 -29.19 -31.00
CA ARG A 849 7.35 -30.32 -30.34
C ARG A 849 7.31 -31.61 -31.15
N ASP A 850 6.25 -31.77 -31.93
CA ASP A 850 5.87 -32.95 -32.72
C ASP A 850 5.07 -32.48 -33.96
N ARG A 851 4.60 -33.42 -34.80
CA ARG A 851 3.86 -33.09 -36.04
C ARG A 851 2.47 -32.53 -35.75
N ASP A 852 1.74 -33.11 -34.81
CA ASP A 852 0.37 -32.69 -34.47
C ASP A 852 0.36 -31.26 -33.92
N ALA A 853 1.31 -30.92 -33.04
CA ALA A 853 1.50 -29.54 -32.59
C ALA A 853 1.95 -28.60 -33.71
N ALA A 854 2.63 -29.08 -34.76
CA ALA A 854 2.97 -28.28 -35.93
C ALA A 854 1.73 -27.96 -36.78
N GLU A 855 0.84 -28.92 -37.00
CA GLU A 855 -0.43 -28.71 -37.70
C GLU A 855 -1.36 -27.78 -36.92
N VAL A 856 -1.57 -28.03 -35.62
CA VAL A 856 -2.37 -27.16 -34.76
C VAL A 856 -1.80 -25.74 -34.74
N GLN A 857 -0.48 -25.57 -34.65
CA GLN A 857 0.15 -24.25 -34.72
C GLN A 857 -0.02 -23.60 -36.10
N LEU A 858 0.07 -24.34 -37.20
CA LEU A 858 -0.13 -23.83 -38.56
C LEU A 858 -1.59 -23.34 -38.76
N TRP A 859 -2.57 -24.13 -38.36
CA TRP A 859 -3.98 -23.74 -38.44
C TRP A 859 -4.31 -22.56 -37.51
N SER A 860 -3.78 -22.55 -36.27
CA SER A 860 -3.90 -21.41 -35.37
C SER A 860 -3.33 -20.13 -35.98
N LYS A 861 -2.14 -20.21 -36.61
CA LYS A 861 -1.50 -19.08 -37.29
C LYS A 861 -2.34 -18.57 -38.46
N ARG A 862 -2.91 -19.46 -39.29
CA ARG A 862 -3.82 -19.09 -40.40
C ARG A 862 -5.10 -18.42 -39.89
N ALA A 863 -5.74 -19.00 -38.87
CA ALA A 863 -6.94 -18.45 -38.25
C ALA A 863 -6.68 -17.06 -37.65
N LEU A 864 -5.56 -16.85 -36.97
CA LEU A 864 -5.17 -15.56 -36.42
C LEU A 864 -4.93 -14.49 -37.50
N ILE A 865 -4.35 -14.83 -38.66
CA ILE A 865 -4.19 -13.89 -39.78
C ILE A 865 -5.57 -13.50 -40.34
N VAL A 866 -6.42 -14.49 -40.65
CA VAL A 866 -7.74 -14.25 -41.27
C VAL A 866 -8.64 -13.45 -40.32
N LEU A 867 -8.71 -13.84 -39.05
CA LEU A 867 -9.48 -13.13 -38.03
C LEU A 867 -8.91 -11.73 -37.77
N GLY A 868 -7.59 -11.58 -37.66
CA GLY A 868 -6.94 -10.28 -37.44
C GLY A 868 -7.23 -9.29 -38.58
N LEU A 869 -7.10 -9.74 -39.83
CA LEU A 869 -7.45 -8.93 -41.00
C LEU A 869 -8.94 -8.61 -41.05
N PHE A 870 -9.82 -9.58 -40.82
CA PHE A 870 -11.27 -9.35 -40.81
C PHE A 870 -11.70 -8.33 -39.75
N VAL A 871 -11.21 -8.46 -38.52
CA VAL A 871 -11.52 -7.52 -37.43
C VAL A 871 -10.90 -6.15 -37.72
N MET A 872 -9.67 -6.08 -38.26
CA MET A 872 -9.06 -4.82 -38.70
C MET A 872 -9.89 -4.12 -39.77
N MET A 873 -10.39 -4.87 -40.77
CA MET A 873 -11.27 -4.33 -41.82
C MET A 873 -12.60 -3.84 -41.24
N TRP A 874 -13.21 -4.61 -40.34
CA TRP A 874 -14.45 -4.25 -39.66
C TRP A 874 -14.28 -2.98 -38.83
N TRP A 875 -13.22 -2.88 -38.03
CA TRP A 875 -12.97 -1.73 -37.16
C TRP A 875 -12.65 -0.46 -37.94
N THR A 876 -11.86 -0.58 -39.01
CA THR A 876 -11.56 0.51 -39.94
C THR A 876 -12.83 1.00 -40.64
N ARG A 877 -13.72 0.07 -41.04
CA ARG A 877 -15.06 0.40 -41.57
C ARG A 877 -15.91 1.12 -40.53
N GLN A 878 -15.99 0.65 -39.28
CA GLN A 878 -16.79 1.32 -38.24
C GLN A 878 -16.34 2.77 -38.05
N PHE A 879 -15.03 3.01 -37.95
CA PHE A 879 -14.49 4.36 -37.82
C PHE A 879 -14.89 5.27 -39.00
N PHE A 880 -14.68 4.84 -40.25
CA PHE A 880 -14.98 5.66 -41.43
C PHE A 880 -16.49 5.81 -41.75
N MET A 881 -17.37 5.05 -41.10
CA MET A 881 -18.82 5.29 -41.13
C MET A 881 -19.31 6.24 -40.02
N GLY A 882 -18.41 6.74 -39.16
CA GLY A 882 -18.81 7.51 -37.97
C GLY A 882 -19.47 6.63 -36.89
N GLY A 883 -19.25 5.31 -36.91
CA GLY A 883 -19.66 4.38 -35.87
C GLY A 883 -18.69 4.39 -34.68
N TRP A 884 -19.18 4.03 -33.48
CA TRP A 884 -18.31 3.98 -32.29
C TRP A 884 -17.23 2.90 -32.49
N ALA A 885 -15.98 3.33 -32.36
CA ALA A 885 -14.80 2.52 -32.67
C ALA A 885 -13.64 2.76 -31.68
N SER A 886 -13.87 3.39 -30.52
CA SER A 886 -12.81 3.68 -29.54
C SER A 886 -12.69 2.62 -28.46
#